data_AF-A0A357HBQ0-F1
#
_entry.id   AF-A0A357HBQ0-F1
#
_cell.length_a   1.000
_cell.length_b   1.000
_cell.length_c   1.000
_cell.angle_alpha   90.00
_cell.angle_beta   90.00
_cell.angle_gamma   90.00
#
_symmetry.space_group_name_H-M   'P 1'
#
loop_
_entity.id
_entity.type
_entity.pdbx_description
1 polymer ?
#
loop_
_entity_poly.entity_id
_entity_poly.type
_entity_poly.pdbx_seq_one_letter_code
_entity_poly.pdbx_strand_id
1 'polypeptide(L)'
;MNIFARILLEHKLNRFVNSAVKRAKKFTPIDDPFTYLIEGSGEKGKQLKASVLARYQKAAAEIAEHNAKIQKILEAEARYRDLDILKDPQRYSSEIFDPIIADLGLLSLFDRRSIPKKLSCVQEDANFIKNNIEAIKKQFSLHETLFESTQYYSSSDQTSIAARIAAIRARLKETGIRPMYDFSILDSEDEYRNRLNEAYLNQNIKSKIFDDINGCRLDDSQRRAILTDDDRVLLLAGAGCGKTTTISGKIRWLIEHERVDPATILVLSYSRNSCRDLKDKIGEKIAGIKIDTFHALAYEIIKDHEERKPLVDDQFEAIFESYFDSERMSDDQVISNIIQYYSLYLFSSMSTDDQIEEEKFINYNNLQSLKNLYFRKMTFKKEKVKSLQELSIANFYFLHGIDYEYEKPYKIDTATIERRQYLPDFYLTKYDIYHEHFGIDKNGRAPQFGMGEKEYLNSMAWKEKIHQENGTVCLKTYSYNFTEGDWVDVLSKQLTAHRVEIQETPTEVKNRLLSRLSNSKSFRYLKNLLRSVLILLIDMSIPVDQIDALAAQMSHDRGEIHKYTLLFKICKDIYAFYRNQIDSRGEIDFSEMINLASNYLQQTPQFKYRYVIVDEFQDISNSRLNFLRRILDHGRAKLLAVGDDWQSIYGFNGSNVSSTSEFSKLFPTAKILTIPRSHRL
;
A
#
# COMPACT_ATOMS: atom_id res chain seq x y z
N MET A 1 27.40 18.17 9.67
CA MET A 1 28.40 18.74 10.60
C MET A 1 27.94 20.07 11.21
N ASN A 2 26.66 20.20 11.66
CA ASN A 2 26.14 21.49 12.13
C ASN A 2 25.18 21.41 13.35
N ILE A 3 25.46 20.46 14.25
CA ILE A 3 25.07 20.53 15.68
C ILE A 3 26.24 21.12 16.52
N PHE A 4 27.40 21.33 15.89
CA PHE A 4 28.66 21.69 16.56
C PHE A 4 28.74 23.16 17.00
N ALA A 5 27.95 24.09 16.45
CA ALA A 5 27.99 25.52 16.82
C ALA A 5 27.26 25.86 18.12
N ARG A 6 26.21 25.11 18.49
CA ARG A 6 25.47 25.32 19.75
C ARG A 6 26.32 25.08 20.99
N ILE A 7 27.27 24.16 20.87
CA ILE A 7 28.20 23.80 21.96
C ILE A 7 29.35 24.81 22.05
N LEU A 8 29.61 25.62 21.02
CA LEU A 8 30.90 26.28 20.88
C LEU A 8 31.13 27.46 21.84
N LEU A 9 30.14 28.33 22.12
CA LEU A 9 30.37 29.41 23.10
C LEU A 9 30.19 28.90 24.54
N GLU A 10 29.08 28.22 24.82
CA GLU A 10 28.72 27.70 26.15
C GLU A 10 29.77 26.72 26.69
N HIS A 11 30.12 25.67 25.93
CA HIS A 11 31.14 24.71 26.39
C HIS A 11 32.56 25.27 26.27
N LYS A 12 32.92 26.12 25.29
CA LYS A 12 34.29 26.66 25.29
C LYS A 12 34.49 27.62 26.46
N LEU A 13 33.55 28.54 26.72
CA LEU A 13 33.65 29.49 27.83
C LEU A 13 33.70 28.73 29.17
N ASN A 14 32.71 27.86 29.44
CA ASN A 14 32.67 27.08 30.68
C ASN A 14 33.87 26.14 30.85
N ARG A 15 34.26 25.38 29.81
CA ARG A 15 35.41 24.47 29.89
C ARG A 15 36.72 25.23 30.06
N PHE A 16 36.87 26.39 29.42
CA PHE A 16 38.07 27.19 29.49
C PHE A 16 38.21 27.85 30.86
N VAL A 17 37.17 28.53 31.33
CA VAL A 17 37.15 29.17 32.65
C VAL A 17 37.44 28.12 33.72
N ASN A 18 36.75 26.97 33.69
CA ASN A 18 37.00 25.85 34.63
C ASN A 18 38.42 25.28 34.54
N SER A 19 39.01 25.23 33.34
CA SER A 19 40.37 24.71 33.14
C SER A 19 41.44 25.72 33.55
N ALA A 20 41.22 27.02 33.38
CA ALA A 20 42.08 28.09 33.87
C ALA A 20 42.02 28.18 35.40
N VAL A 21 40.82 28.13 35.99
CA VAL A 21 40.60 28.07 37.44
C VAL A 21 41.26 26.86 38.07
N LYS A 22 41.12 25.66 37.49
CA LYS A 22 41.82 24.44 37.98
C LYS A 22 43.35 24.56 37.96
N ARG A 23 43.92 25.38 37.07
CA ARG A 23 45.38 25.56 36.94
C ARG A 23 45.91 26.73 37.75
N ALA A 24 45.08 27.73 38.01
CA ALA A 24 45.40 28.86 38.86
C ALA A 24 45.30 28.45 40.33
N LYS A 25 46.44 28.30 41.00
CA LYS A 25 46.48 28.00 42.44
C LYS A 25 46.39 29.31 43.23
N LYS A 26 45.49 29.38 44.21
CA LYS A 26 45.57 30.43 45.24
C LYS A 26 46.87 30.23 46.02
N PHE A 27 47.66 31.28 46.16
CA PHE A 27 48.91 31.23 46.93
C PHE A 27 48.69 31.95 48.26
N THR A 28 48.92 31.28 49.38
CA THR A 28 48.86 31.94 50.69
C THR A 28 50.26 32.46 51.03
N PRO A 29 50.42 33.75 51.38
CA PRO A 29 51.66 34.23 51.99
C PRO A 29 51.93 33.42 53.27
N ILE A 30 53.20 33.14 53.55
CA ILE A 30 53.59 32.48 54.82
C ILE A 30 53.41 33.51 55.94
N ASP A 31 52.64 33.18 56.99
CA ASP A 31 52.57 34.00 58.20
C ASP A 31 53.94 34.04 58.87
N ASP A 32 54.53 35.25 58.91
CA ASP A 32 55.87 35.57 59.41
C ASP A 32 57.00 34.59 58.99
N PRO A 33 57.60 34.76 57.80
CA PRO A 33 58.72 33.91 57.37
C PRO A 33 60.00 34.13 58.18
N PHE A 34 60.03 35.14 59.05
CA PHE A 34 61.26 35.67 59.64
C PHE A 34 61.39 35.36 61.13
N THR A 35 60.45 34.62 61.73
CA THR A 35 60.49 34.26 63.16
C THR A 35 61.79 33.53 63.56
N TYR A 36 62.52 32.96 62.60
CA TYR A 36 63.78 32.24 62.82
C TYR A 36 65.04 32.88 62.20
N LEU A 37 64.94 34.06 61.58
CA LEU A 37 66.11 34.75 61.02
C LEU A 37 66.83 35.61 62.08
N ILE A 38 67.58 34.89 62.92
CA ILE A 38 68.80 35.27 63.66
C ILE A 38 68.65 36.41 64.69
N GLU A 39 68.42 36.02 65.94
CA GLU A 39 68.88 36.79 67.10
C GLU A 39 70.42 36.78 67.14
N GLY A 40 71.06 37.95 67.04
CA GLY A 40 72.51 38.11 67.28
C GLY A 40 73.41 38.52 66.09
N SER A 41 72.89 39.07 64.99
CA SER A 41 73.73 39.52 63.86
C SER A 41 73.97 41.04 63.85
N GLY A 42 75.24 41.46 63.69
CA GLY A 42 75.67 42.87 63.61
C GLY A 42 75.14 43.63 62.39
N GLU A 43 75.71 44.80 62.08
CA GLU A 43 75.19 45.77 61.09
C GLU A 43 74.90 45.17 59.69
N LYS A 44 75.72 44.21 59.21
CA LYS A 44 75.49 43.46 57.95
C LYS A 44 74.24 42.56 57.98
N GLY A 45 73.89 41.98 59.14
CA GLY A 45 72.69 41.16 59.32
C GLY A 45 71.41 41.99 59.25
N LYS A 46 71.44 43.22 59.78
CA LYS A 46 70.32 44.18 59.66
C LYS A 46 70.05 44.59 58.21
N GLN A 47 71.10 44.82 57.40
CA GLN A 47 70.94 45.12 55.96
C GLN A 47 70.40 43.93 55.16
N LEU A 48 70.86 42.71 55.45
CA LEU A 48 70.34 41.49 54.81
C LEU A 48 68.86 41.28 55.16
N LYS A 49 68.46 41.45 56.43
CA LYS A 49 67.06 41.38 56.88
C LYS A 49 66.18 42.39 56.16
N ALA A 50 66.62 43.64 56.03
CA ALA A 50 65.88 44.67 55.30
C ALA A 50 65.71 44.32 53.80
N SER A 51 66.77 43.80 53.16
CA SER A 51 66.73 43.38 51.74
C SER A 51 65.81 42.18 51.50
N VAL A 52 65.86 41.15 52.36
CA VAL A 52 64.99 39.98 52.25
C VAL A 52 63.54 40.33 52.62
N LEU A 53 63.33 41.20 53.61
CA LEU A 53 61.99 41.72 53.95
C LEU A 53 61.39 42.51 52.80
N ALA A 54 62.16 43.37 52.13
CA ALA A 54 61.69 44.10 50.95
C ALA A 54 61.34 43.16 49.78
N ARG A 55 62.15 42.11 49.55
CA ARG A 55 61.85 41.07 48.53
C ARG A 55 60.61 40.25 48.89
N TYR A 56 60.43 39.89 50.15
CA TYR A 56 59.24 39.18 50.63
C TYR A 56 58.00 40.06 50.54
N GLN A 57 58.05 41.31 50.99
CA GLN A 57 56.94 42.26 50.87
C GLN A 57 56.55 42.48 49.41
N LYS A 58 57.53 42.57 48.50
CA LYS A 58 57.28 42.63 47.06
C LYS A 58 56.59 41.36 46.54
N ALA A 59 57.10 40.17 46.89
CA ALA A 59 56.50 38.90 46.48
C ALA A 59 55.09 38.68 47.08
N ALA A 60 54.86 39.11 48.32
CA ALA A 60 53.56 39.06 48.99
C ALA A 60 52.55 40.00 48.30
N ALA A 61 52.97 41.20 47.89
CA ALA A 61 52.15 42.12 47.10
C ALA A 61 51.81 41.52 45.72
N GLU A 62 52.78 40.91 45.04
CA GLU A 62 52.57 40.20 43.76
C GLU A 62 51.60 39.01 43.91
N ILE A 63 51.69 38.23 45.01
CA ILE A 63 50.77 37.14 45.34
C ILE A 63 49.36 37.67 45.64
N ALA A 64 49.23 38.77 46.39
CA ALA A 64 47.94 39.39 46.67
C ALA A 64 47.27 39.88 45.38
N GLU A 65 48.02 40.52 44.48
CA GLU A 65 47.54 40.95 43.17
C GLU A 65 47.14 39.75 42.29
N HIS A 66 47.93 38.68 42.29
CA HIS A 66 47.64 37.43 41.60
C HIS A 66 46.33 36.80 42.10
N ASN A 67 46.16 36.65 43.41
CA ASN A 67 44.96 36.08 44.01
C ASN A 67 43.71 36.96 43.78
N ALA A 68 43.85 38.29 43.78
CA ALA A 68 42.77 39.20 43.45
C ALA A 68 42.28 39.00 42.01
N LYS A 69 43.20 38.77 41.06
CA LYS A 69 42.85 38.43 39.68
C LYS A 69 42.20 37.04 39.56
N ILE A 70 42.66 36.03 40.33
CA ILE A 70 41.99 34.72 40.42
C ILE A 70 40.56 34.87 40.94
N GLN A 71 40.35 35.72 41.95
CA GLN A 71 39.03 35.94 42.53
C GLN A 71 38.05 36.55 41.50
N LYS A 72 38.50 37.52 40.70
CA LYS A 72 37.70 38.05 39.58
C LYS A 72 37.34 36.99 38.54
N ILE A 73 38.22 36.03 38.27
CA ILE A 73 37.95 34.91 37.37
C ILE A 73 36.88 33.96 37.95
N LEU A 74 36.93 33.66 39.24
CA LEU A 74 35.92 32.83 39.93
C LEU A 74 34.54 33.51 39.94
N GLU A 75 34.51 34.83 40.11
CA GLU A 75 33.28 35.62 40.00
C GLU A 75 32.72 35.63 38.57
N ALA A 76 33.59 35.75 37.56
CA ALA A 76 33.21 35.60 36.16
C ALA A 76 32.64 34.21 35.84
N GLU A 77 33.25 33.12 36.35
CA GLU A 77 32.73 31.76 36.21
C GLU A 77 31.30 31.63 36.75
N ALA A 78 31.05 32.17 37.94
CA ALA A 78 29.72 32.14 38.55
C ALA A 78 28.69 32.94 37.74
N ARG A 79 29.09 34.08 37.16
CA ARG A 79 28.21 34.95 36.36
C ARG A 79 27.75 34.32 35.04
N TYR A 80 28.60 33.54 34.38
CA TYR A 80 28.31 33.04 33.02
C TYR A 80 27.94 31.55 32.96
N ARG A 81 27.87 30.88 34.11
CA ARG A 81 27.63 29.42 34.22
C ARG A 81 26.42 28.93 33.40
N ASP A 82 25.31 29.65 33.47
CA ASP A 82 24.03 29.28 32.86
C ASP A 82 23.68 30.13 31.62
N LEU A 83 24.67 30.83 31.05
CA LEU A 83 24.45 31.74 29.93
C LEU A 83 24.35 30.98 28.59
N ASP A 84 23.13 30.82 28.08
CA ASP A 84 22.86 30.30 26.73
C ASP A 84 22.16 31.35 25.86
N ILE A 85 22.98 32.14 25.16
CA ILE A 85 22.51 33.24 24.31
C ILE A 85 21.76 32.71 23.08
N LEU A 86 22.17 31.58 22.51
CA LEU A 86 21.56 31.10 21.25
C LEU A 86 20.21 30.42 21.48
N LYS A 87 19.92 29.97 22.69
CA LYS A 87 18.60 29.42 23.07
C LYS A 87 17.52 30.49 23.19
N ASP A 88 17.87 31.69 23.63
CA ASP A 88 16.94 32.82 23.69
C ASP A 88 17.67 34.15 23.47
N PRO A 89 18.12 34.45 22.25
CA PRO A 89 18.90 35.65 21.95
C PRO A 89 18.09 36.94 22.12
N GLN A 90 16.76 36.83 22.18
CA GLN A 90 15.85 37.97 22.34
C GLN A 90 16.02 38.63 23.72
N ARG A 91 16.47 37.89 24.74
CA ARG A 91 16.68 38.41 26.10
C ARG A 91 17.92 39.29 26.26
N TYR A 92 18.81 39.32 25.28
CA TYR A 92 20.14 39.89 25.44
C TYR A 92 20.40 41.07 24.49
N SER A 93 21.13 42.08 24.99
CA SER A 93 21.65 43.20 24.21
C SER A 93 23.15 43.00 23.91
N SER A 94 23.74 43.83 23.05
CA SER A 94 25.18 43.79 22.80
C SER A 94 26.04 44.14 24.04
N GLU A 95 25.46 44.82 25.02
CA GLU A 95 26.17 45.33 26.20
C GLU A 95 26.60 44.22 27.16
N ILE A 96 25.88 43.09 27.20
CA ILE A 96 26.25 41.96 28.07
C ILE A 96 27.59 41.32 27.68
N PHE A 97 28.08 41.58 26.46
CA PHE A 97 29.34 41.03 25.96
C PHE A 97 30.57 41.83 26.39
N ASP A 98 30.42 43.11 26.74
CA ASP A 98 31.53 43.94 27.21
C ASP A 98 32.22 43.37 28.47
N PRO A 99 31.50 43.03 29.55
CA PRO A 99 32.11 42.39 30.71
C PRO A 99 32.64 40.98 30.38
N ILE A 100 31.99 40.22 29.49
CA ILE A 100 32.45 38.88 29.06
C ILE A 100 33.80 38.97 28.36
N ILE A 101 33.95 39.91 27.42
CA ILE A 101 35.20 40.12 26.66
C ILE A 101 36.32 40.63 27.59
N ALA A 102 35.99 41.51 28.54
CA ALA A 102 36.96 41.99 29.53
C ALA A 102 37.46 40.86 30.46
N ASP A 103 36.55 40.02 30.96
CA ASP A 103 36.89 38.87 31.81
C ASP A 103 37.71 37.81 31.03
N LEU A 104 37.40 37.61 29.75
CA LEU A 104 38.20 36.77 28.84
C LEU A 104 39.63 37.32 28.66
N GLY A 105 39.79 38.65 28.61
CA GLY A 105 41.10 39.30 28.58
C GLY A 105 41.94 38.97 29.83
N LEU A 106 41.33 38.96 31.02
CA LEU A 106 42.02 38.62 32.28
C LEU A 106 42.56 37.18 32.30
N LEU A 107 41.83 36.25 31.67
CA LEU A 107 42.23 34.84 31.58
C LEU A 107 43.51 34.62 30.75
N SER A 108 43.79 35.51 29.78
CA SER A 108 45.01 35.43 28.96
C SER A 108 46.31 35.62 29.77
N LEU A 109 46.23 36.26 30.94
CA LEU A 109 47.36 36.58 31.80
C LEU A 109 47.91 35.37 32.58
N PHE A 110 47.18 34.26 32.64
CA PHE A 110 47.46 33.13 33.55
C PHE A 110 47.98 31.85 32.86
N ASP A 111 48.45 31.93 31.62
CA ASP A 111 48.46 30.76 30.74
C ASP A 111 49.82 30.33 30.15
N ARG A 112 50.04 29.00 30.05
CA ARG A 112 51.27 28.35 29.52
C ARG A 112 50.99 27.59 28.21
N ARG A 113 51.46 28.17 27.10
CA ARG A 113 51.86 27.59 25.79
C ARG A 113 50.84 26.89 24.85
N SER A 114 49.62 26.45 25.23
CA SER A 114 48.70 25.76 24.28
C SER A 114 47.22 26.18 24.28
N ILE A 115 46.86 27.07 25.19
CA ILE A 115 45.51 27.55 25.47
C ILE A 115 45.25 28.99 24.92
N PRO A 116 46.25 29.85 24.61
CA PRO A 116 46.01 31.18 24.04
C PRO A 116 45.26 31.17 22.70
N LYS A 117 45.55 30.20 21.81
CA LYS A 117 44.84 30.05 20.52
C LYS A 117 43.35 29.76 20.72
N LYS A 118 42.99 29.03 21.77
CA LYS A 118 41.59 28.69 22.07
C LYS A 118 40.85 29.85 22.72
N LEU A 119 41.52 30.62 23.57
CA LEU A 119 40.97 31.83 24.18
C LEU A 119 40.73 32.93 23.14
N SER A 120 41.68 33.14 22.23
CA SER A 120 41.53 34.04 21.08
C SER A 120 40.27 33.69 20.28
N CYS A 121 40.09 32.42 19.97
CA CYS A 121 38.91 31.94 19.25
C CYS A 121 37.59 32.17 20.02
N VAL A 122 37.58 32.03 21.35
CA VAL A 122 36.39 32.35 22.18
C VAL A 122 36.10 33.85 22.21
N GLN A 123 37.13 34.66 22.31
CA GLN A 123 37.02 36.11 22.29
C GLN A 123 36.57 36.62 20.91
N GLU A 124 37.06 36.01 19.83
CA GLU A 124 36.58 36.22 18.46
C GLU A 124 35.09 35.83 18.32
N ASP A 125 34.70 34.65 18.83
CA ASP A 125 33.30 34.20 18.81
C ASP A 125 32.39 35.16 19.62
N ALA A 126 32.84 35.64 20.79
CA ALA A 126 32.09 36.59 21.61
C ALA A 126 31.96 37.97 20.95
N ASN A 127 33.04 38.48 20.35
CA ASN A 127 33.01 39.71 19.55
C ASN A 127 32.11 39.57 18.32
N PHE A 128 32.14 38.41 17.65
CA PHE A 128 31.27 38.13 16.53
C PHE A 128 29.80 38.17 16.95
N ILE A 129 29.43 37.52 18.05
CA ILE A 129 28.04 37.55 18.53
C ILE A 129 27.64 38.96 18.94
N LYS A 130 28.50 39.68 19.69
CA LYS A 130 28.25 41.08 20.07
C LYS A 130 27.91 41.95 18.86
N ASN A 131 28.74 41.87 17.82
CA ASN A 131 28.60 42.71 16.62
C ASN A 131 27.43 42.28 15.72
N ASN A 132 26.92 41.07 15.89
CA ASN A 132 25.89 40.49 15.03
C ASN A 132 24.63 40.06 15.80
N ILE A 133 24.44 40.52 17.04
CA ILE A 133 23.35 40.05 17.92
C ILE A 133 21.96 40.27 17.30
N GLU A 134 21.77 41.38 16.58
CA GLU A 134 20.52 41.67 15.89
C GLU A 134 20.30 40.76 14.66
N ALA A 135 21.36 40.40 13.94
CA ALA A 135 21.29 39.41 12.86
C ALA A 135 20.98 38.00 13.41
N ILE A 136 21.56 37.65 14.56
CA ILE A 136 21.30 36.39 15.26
C ILE A 136 19.84 36.32 15.75
N LYS A 137 19.30 37.40 16.32
CA LYS A 137 17.87 37.50 16.69
C LYS A 137 16.96 37.29 15.48
N LYS A 138 17.29 37.89 14.33
CA LYS A 138 16.55 37.67 13.07
C LYS A 138 16.61 36.21 12.62
N GLN A 139 17.79 35.57 12.66
CA GLN A 139 17.90 34.15 12.32
C GLN A 139 17.12 33.26 13.30
N PHE A 140 17.12 33.57 14.59
CA PHE A 140 16.33 32.85 15.59
C PHE A 140 14.83 32.92 15.29
N SER A 141 14.31 34.14 15.05
CA SER A 141 12.90 34.30 14.67
C SER A 141 12.57 33.54 13.38
N LEU A 142 13.44 33.55 12.37
CA LEU A 142 13.25 32.76 11.15
C LEU A 142 13.25 31.26 11.43
N HIS A 143 14.14 30.78 12.29
CA HIS A 143 14.21 29.37 12.69
C HIS A 143 12.94 28.92 13.40
N GLU A 144 12.38 29.72 14.30
CA GLU A 144 11.10 29.41 14.97
C GLU A 144 9.95 29.23 13.95
N THR A 145 9.91 30.05 12.89
CA THR A 145 8.88 29.91 11.84
C THR A 145 8.95 28.59 11.06
N LEU A 146 10.03 27.81 11.19
CA LEU A 146 10.13 26.47 10.60
C LEU A 146 9.25 25.44 11.34
N PHE A 147 8.90 25.73 12.59
CA PHE A 147 8.15 24.84 13.49
C PHE A 147 6.71 25.30 13.72
N GLU A 148 6.26 26.30 12.96
CA GLU A 148 4.92 26.88 13.06
C GLU A 148 4.16 26.75 11.74
N SER A 149 2.91 26.28 11.84
CA SER A 149 2.01 26.22 10.71
C SER A 149 0.56 26.41 11.15
N THR A 150 -0.14 27.34 10.50
CA THR A 150 -1.57 27.60 10.72
C THR A 150 -2.48 26.80 9.80
N GLN A 151 -1.92 26.07 8.83
CA GLN A 151 -2.67 25.25 7.86
C GLN A 151 -1.96 23.93 7.57
N TYR A 152 -2.71 22.99 7.01
CA TYR A 152 -2.20 21.75 6.45
C TYR A 152 -1.77 21.96 4.99
N TYR A 153 -0.65 21.38 4.58
CA TYR A 153 -0.13 21.38 3.21
C TYR A 153 -0.26 20.00 2.57
N SER A 154 -1.14 19.86 1.57
CA SER A 154 -1.34 18.63 0.80
C SER A 154 -0.18 18.36 -0.16
N SER A 155 -0.18 17.17 -0.77
CA SER A 155 0.83 16.77 -1.75
C SER A 155 0.86 17.68 -2.98
N SER A 156 -0.26 18.32 -3.31
CA SER A 156 -0.40 19.33 -4.37
C SER A 156 0.19 20.71 -4.05
N ASP A 157 0.58 21.00 -2.81
CA ASP A 157 1.05 22.32 -2.37
C ASP A 157 2.55 22.57 -2.62
N GLN A 158 3.22 21.76 -3.45
CA GLN A 158 4.67 21.86 -3.73
C GLN A 158 5.11 23.28 -4.11
N THR A 159 4.35 23.97 -4.97
CA THR A 159 4.68 25.34 -5.39
C THR A 159 4.65 26.33 -4.22
N SER A 160 3.69 26.18 -3.30
CA SER A 160 3.60 27.01 -2.10
C SER A 160 4.75 26.73 -1.14
N ILE A 161 5.13 25.45 -0.98
CA ILE A 161 6.26 25.04 -0.14
C ILE A 161 7.58 25.58 -0.70
N ALA A 162 7.83 25.41 -2.00
CA ALA A 162 9.01 25.95 -2.68
C ALA A 162 9.13 27.47 -2.53
N ALA A 163 8.01 28.20 -2.71
CA ALA A 163 7.98 29.64 -2.50
C ALA A 163 8.31 30.04 -1.06
N ARG A 164 7.78 29.31 -0.07
CA ARG A 164 8.08 29.54 1.36
C ARG A 164 9.56 29.27 1.68
N ILE A 165 10.14 28.19 1.16
CA ILE A 165 11.56 27.88 1.30
C ILE A 165 12.42 29.00 0.70
N ALA A 166 12.11 29.44 -0.51
CA ALA A 166 12.83 30.51 -1.19
C ALA A 166 12.78 31.82 -0.38
N ALA A 167 11.62 32.17 0.17
CA ALA A 167 11.46 33.35 1.02
C ALA A 167 12.29 33.26 2.31
N ILE A 168 12.32 32.10 2.97
CA ILE A 168 13.13 31.90 4.18
C ILE A 168 14.63 31.99 3.84
N ARG A 169 15.08 31.37 2.75
CA ARG A 169 16.48 31.44 2.29
C ARG A 169 16.90 32.86 1.93
N ALA A 170 16.02 33.65 1.31
CA ALA A 170 16.28 35.06 1.01
C ALA A 170 16.46 35.87 2.30
N ARG A 171 15.54 35.74 3.27
CA ARG A 171 15.62 36.43 4.57
C ARG A 171 16.83 35.98 5.39
N LEU A 172 17.22 34.70 5.30
CA LEU A 172 18.44 34.19 5.93
C LEU A 172 19.69 34.86 5.32
N LYS A 173 19.73 35.03 3.99
CA LYS A 173 20.82 35.72 3.30
C LYS A 173 20.91 37.20 3.67
N GLU A 174 19.76 37.88 3.84
CA GLU A 174 19.69 39.28 4.29
C GLU A 174 20.29 39.52 5.69
N THR A 175 20.40 38.48 6.53
CA THR A 175 21.05 38.61 7.83
C THR A 175 22.55 38.89 7.74
N GLY A 176 23.17 38.67 6.58
CA GLY A 176 24.57 39.04 6.30
C GLY A 176 25.62 38.20 7.03
N ILE A 177 25.21 37.20 7.81
CA ILE A 177 26.08 36.31 8.56
C ILE A 177 25.83 34.85 8.20
N ARG A 178 26.80 33.97 8.51
CA ARG A 178 26.62 32.52 8.38
C ARG A 178 25.42 32.02 9.22
N PRO A 179 24.73 30.95 8.82
CA PRO A 179 23.66 30.37 9.62
C PRO A 179 24.16 29.94 11.02
N MET A 180 23.50 30.43 12.05
CA MET A 180 23.75 30.12 13.47
C MET A 180 22.80 29.02 13.99
N TYR A 181 21.74 28.74 13.24
CA TYR A 181 20.76 27.69 13.51
C TYR A 181 20.73 26.67 12.36
N ASP A 182 20.12 25.51 12.61
CA ASP A 182 20.00 24.47 11.60
C ASP A 182 18.81 24.76 10.67
N PHE A 183 19.11 24.97 9.40
CA PHE A 183 18.12 25.18 8.34
C PHE A 183 18.12 24.04 7.32
N SER A 184 18.80 22.91 7.61
CA SER A 184 18.92 21.78 6.68
C SER A 184 17.57 21.15 6.31
N ILE A 185 16.54 21.32 7.15
CA ILE A 185 15.15 20.93 6.83
C ILE A 185 14.64 21.54 5.51
N LEU A 186 15.18 22.69 5.09
CA LEU A 186 14.83 23.38 3.85
C LEU A 186 15.45 22.75 2.59
N ASP A 187 16.32 21.75 2.76
CA ASP A 187 16.98 21.06 1.64
C ASP A 187 16.07 20.01 0.99
N SER A 188 14.98 19.63 1.65
CA SER A 188 13.94 18.74 1.14
C SER A 188 12.56 19.37 1.31
N GLU A 189 11.87 19.62 0.19
CA GLU A 189 10.51 20.17 0.21
C GLU A 189 9.54 19.24 0.97
N ASP A 190 9.69 17.93 0.79
CA ASP A 190 8.87 16.93 1.49
C ASP A 190 9.14 16.90 2.99
N GLU A 191 10.41 16.99 3.40
CA GLU A 191 10.76 17.00 4.83
C GLU A 191 10.24 18.29 5.51
N TYR A 192 10.37 19.43 4.83
CA TYR A 192 9.83 20.69 5.32
C TYR A 192 8.30 20.69 5.38
N ARG A 193 7.62 20.20 4.32
CA ARG A 193 6.16 20.04 4.30
C ARG A 193 5.69 19.14 5.45
N ASN A 194 6.33 18.00 5.65
CA ASN A 194 6.00 17.08 6.74
C ASN A 194 6.18 17.74 8.11
N ARG A 195 7.24 18.54 8.30
CA ARG A 195 7.46 19.31 9.54
C ARG A 195 6.34 20.31 9.80
N LEU A 196 5.93 21.07 8.78
CA LEU A 196 4.83 22.03 8.89
C LEU A 196 3.51 21.34 9.21
N ASN A 197 3.23 20.20 8.56
CA ASN A 197 2.04 19.41 8.82
C ASN A 197 2.04 18.87 10.25
N GLU A 198 3.15 18.35 10.77
CA GLU A 198 3.24 17.93 12.18
C GLU A 198 3.04 19.09 13.16
N ALA A 199 3.56 20.29 12.86
CA ALA A 199 3.30 21.47 13.66
C ALA A 199 1.80 21.82 13.71
N TYR A 200 1.14 21.83 12.55
CA TYR A 200 -0.30 22.06 12.46
C TYR A 200 -1.10 20.99 13.22
N LEU A 201 -0.73 19.70 13.10
CA LEU A 201 -1.37 18.62 13.83
C LEU A 201 -1.24 18.83 15.34
N ASN A 202 -0.03 19.09 15.85
CA ASN A 202 0.22 19.27 17.29
C ASN A 202 -0.51 20.48 17.88
N GLN A 203 -0.63 21.56 17.11
CA GLN A 203 -1.39 22.74 17.52
C GLN A 203 -2.88 22.44 17.69
N ASN A 204 -3.44 21.62 16.80
CA ASN A 204 -4.90 21.40 16.71
C ASN A 204 -5.39 20.12 17.40
N ILE A 205 -4.53 19.15 17.71
CA ILE A 205 -4.91 17.83 18.27
C ILE A 205 -5.67 17.93 19.60
N LYS A 206 -5.50 19.03 20.34
CA LYS A 206 -6.21 19.30 21.61
C LYS A 206 -7.47 20.14 21.45
N SER A 207 -7.93 20.38 20.22
CA SER A 207 -9.16 21.15 20.00
C SER A 207 -10.36 20.48 20.70
N LYS A 208 -11.18 21.31 21.35
CA LYS A 208 -12.36 20.87 22.12
C LYS A 208 -13.41 20.18 21.26
N ILE A 209 -13.41 20.42 19.95
CA ILE A 209 -14.30 19.74 19.00
C ILE A 209 -14.17 18.21 19.07
N PHE A 210 -12.99 17.69 19.45
CA PHE A 210 -12.72 16.27 19.53
C PHE A 210 -13.08 15.63 20.87
N ASP A 211 -13.51 16.42 21.85
CA ASP A 211 -13.89 15.91 23.16
C ASP A 211 -15.31 15.35 23.18
N ASP A 212 -16.15 15.76 22.22
CA ASP A 212 -17.50 15.22 22.00
C ASP A 212 -17.88 15.27 20.51
N ILE A 213 -17.73 14.13 19.85
CA ILE A 213 -18.35 13.84 18.56
C ILE A 213 -19.37 12.72 18.77
N ASN A 214 -20.66 13.07 18.72
CA ASN A 214 -21.77 12.13 18.89
C ASN A 214 -21.72 11.34 20.21
N GLY A 215 -21.35 12.01 21.31
CA GLY A 215 -21.22 11.40 22.63
C GLY A 215 -19.92 10.60 22.81
N CYS A 216 -19.00 10.66 21.85
CA CYS A 216 -17.72 9.95 21.89
C CYS A 216 -16.54 10.93 21.93
N ARG A 217 -15.63 10.69 22.87
CA ARG A 217 -14.33 11.37 22.91
C ARG A 217 -13.35 10.66 21.99
N LEU A 218 -12.78 11.39 21.05
CA LEU A 218 -11.87 10.80 20.05
C LEU A 218 -10.47 10.55 20.63
N ASP A 219 -9.83 9.48 20.19
CA ASP A 219 -8.42 9.20 20.48
C ASP A 219 -7.46 9.96 19.54
N ASP A 220 -6.16 9.93 19.84
CA ASP A 220 -5.14 10.66 19.08
C ASP A 220 -5.05 10.19 17.62
N SER A 221 -5.31 8.91 17.33
CA SER A 221 -5.30 8.37 15.97
C SER A 221 -6.47 8.94 15.15
N GLN A 222 -7.68 8.96 15.71
CA GLN A 222 -8.87 9.55 15.12
C GLN A 222 -8.70 11.07 14.91
N ARG A 223 -8.16 11.78 15.93
CA ARG A 223 -7.88 13.22 15.84
C ARG A 223 -6.89 13.54 14.73
N ARG A 224 -5.78 12.79 14.62
CA ARG A 224 -4.80 12.96 13.54
C ARG A 224 -5.40 12.64 12.17
N ALA A 225 -6.29 11.66 12.07
CA ALA A 225 -7.00 11.35 10.83
C ALA A 225 -7.92 12.49 10.39
N ILE A 226 -8.64 13.11 11.31
CA ILE A 226 -9.50 14.27 11.02
C ILE A 226 -8.68 15.49 10.57
N LEU A 227 -7.59 15.78 11.28
CA LEU A 227 -6.74 16.94 10.99
C LEU A 227 -5.89 16.78 9.73
N THR A 228 -5.68 15.55 9.24
CA THR A 228 -4.96 15.32 7.99
C THR A 228 -5.83 15.77 6.82
N ASP A 229 -5.31 16.70 6.00
CA ASP A 229 -6.01 17.27 4.84
C ASP A 229 -5.22 17.12 3.54
N ASP A 230 -4.64 15.93 3.31
CA ASP A 230 -3.94 15.61 2.06
C ASP A 230 -4.95 15.42 0.89
N ASP A 231 -4.46 15.41 -0.35
CA ASP A 231 -5.34 15.37 -1.53
C ASP A 231 -6.14 14.07 -1.62
N ARG A 232 -5.49 12.96 -1.24
CA ARG A 232 -6.04 11.60 -1.31
C ARG A 232 -5.67 10.90 -0.01
N VAL A 233 -6.66 10.62 0.82
CA VAL A 233 -6.46 9.96 2.12
C VAL A 233 -7.26 8.66 2.16
N LEU A 234 -6.60 7.57 2.55
CA LEU A 234 -7.25 6.32 2.92
C LEU A 234 -7.09 6.12 4.43
N LEU A 235 -8.21 6.00 5.13
CA LEU A 235 -8.27 5.67 6.55
C LEU A 235 -8.65 4.20 6.72
N LEU A 236 -7.67 3.39 7.11
CA LEU A 236 -7.85 2.00 7.49
C LEU A 236 -8.38 1.92 8.92
N ALA A 237 -9.57 1.36 9.09
CA ALA A 237 -10.20 1.27 10.40
C ALA A 237 -11.05 0.01 10.50
N GLY A 238 -10.70 -0.88 11.43
CA GLY A 238 -11.42 -2.12 11.66
C GLY A 238 -12.84 -1.94 12.20
N ALA A 239 -13.56 -3.05 12.36
CA ALA A 239 -14.92 -3.04 12.88
C ALA A 239 -14.90 -2.49 14.31
N GLY A 240 -15.76 -1.51 14.60
CA GLY A 240 -15.79 -0.90 15.94
C GLY A 240 -14.70 0.14 16.23
N CYS A 241 -13.81 0.46 15.28
CA CYS A 241 -12.77 1.49 15.45
C CYS A 241 -13.29 2.95 15.34
N GLY A 242 -14.61 3.13 15.17
CA GLY A 242 -15.21 4.47 15.09
C GLY A 242 -15.09 5.14 13.71
N LYS A 243 -15.18 4.37 12.60
CA LYS A 243 -15.22 4.89 11.21
C LYS A 243 -16.19 6.07 11.06
N THR A 244 -17.46 5.82 11.38
CA THR A 244 -18.53 6.82 11.25
C THR A 244 -18.33 8.04 12.15
N THR A 245 -17.81 7.83 13.37
CA THR A 245 -17.49 8.92 14.31
C THR A 245 -16.34 9.77 13.78
N THR A 246 -15.33 9.15 13.15
CA THR A 246 -14.21 9.86 12.53
C THR A 246 -14.66 10.66 11.31
N ILE A 247 -15.51 10.08 10.45
CA ILE A 247 -16.14 10.79 9.32
C ILE A 247 -16.93 12.02 9.82
N SER A 248 -17.76 11.83 10.84
CA SER A 248 -18.55 12.92 11.44
C SER A 248 -17.66 14.02 12.01
N GLY A 249 -16.58 13.64 12.71
CA GLY A 249 -15.58 14.56 13.22
C GLY A 249 -14.85 15.33 12.12
N LYS A 250 -14.52 14.68 10.99
CA LYS A 250 -13.89 15.33 9.83
C LYS A 250 -14.80 16.39 9.23
N ILE A 251 -16.06 16.03 8.98
CA ILE A 251 -17.05 16.95 8.42
C ILE A 251 -17.22 18.18 9.33
N ARG A 252 -17.37 17.95 10.63
CA ARG A 252 -17.50 19.01 11.62
C ARG A 252 -16.26 19.92 11.67
N TRP A 253 -15.06 19.33 11.61
CA TRP A 253 -13.80 20.08 11.53
C TRP A 253 -13.75 20.97 10.28
N LEU A 254 -14.09 20.41 9.11
CA LEU A 254 -14.09 21.14 7.85
C LEU A 254 -15.03 22.35 7.88
N ILE A 255 -16.20 22.23 8.50
CA ILE A 255 -17.20 23.30 8.51
C ILE A 255 -16.92 24.32 9.61
N GLU A 256 -16.70 23.87 10.85
CA GLU A 256 -16.57 24.76 12.00
C GLU A 256 -15.21 25.47 12.04
N HIS A 257 -14.13 24.79 11.65
CA HIS A 257 -12.76 25.32 11.72
C HIS A 257 -12.24 25.77 10.35
N GLU A 258 -12.30 24.90 9.34
CA GLU A 258 -11.79 25.22 7.98
C GLU A 258 -12.77 26.07 7.15
N ARG A 259 -13.97 26.37 7.69
CA ARG A 259 -15.01 27.21 7.06
C ARG A 259 -15.39 26.74 5.66
N VAL A 260 -15.37 25.44 5.41
CA VAL A 260 -15.81 24.83 4.17
C VAL A 260 -17.33 24.93 4.07
N ASP A 261 -17.82 25.36 2.91
CA ASP A 261 -19.25 25.38 2.62
C ASP A 261 -19.81 23.95 2.60
N PRO A 262 -20.79 23.62 3.47
CA PRO A 262 -21.44 22.30 3.49
C PRO A 262 -21.90 21.80 2.12
N ALA A 263 -22.36 22.68 1.23
CA ALA A 263 -22.82 22.33 -0.12
C ALA A 263 -21.71 21.76 -1.02
N THR A 264 -20.44 22.01 -0.68
CA THR A 264 -19.27 21.51 -1.42
C THR A 264 -18.71 20.21 -0.85
N ILE A 265 -19.38 19.60 0.15
CA ILE A 265 -19.00 18.34 0.77
C ILE A 265 -19.97 17.26 0.32
N LEU A 266 -19.43 16.21 -0.31
CA LEU A 266 -20.16 15.01 -0.69
C LEU A 266 -19.72 13.83 0.17
N VAL A 267 -20.68 13.11 0.75
CA VAL A 267 -20.47 11.83 1.42
C VAL A 267 -21.16 10.73 0.62
N LEU A 268 -20.39 9.73 0.21
CA LEU A 268 -20.86 8.57 -0.53
C LEU A 268 -20.77 7.31 0.33
N SER A 269 -21.82 6.49 0.27
CA SER A 269 -21.83 5.15 0.85
C SER A 269 -22.50 4.14 -0.08
N TYR A 270 -22.33 2.85 0.19
CA TYR A 270 -22.88 1.78 -0.66
C TYR A 270 -24.39 1.61 -0.47
N SER A 271 -24.88 1.68 0.78
CA SER A 271 -26.25 1.34 1.13
C SER A 271 -27.06 2.54 1.59
N ARG A 272 -28.38 2.49 1.36
CA ARG A 272 -29.32 3.50 1.88
C ARG A 272 -29.33 3.54 3.41
N ASN A 273 -29.12 2.39 4.06
CA ASN A 273 -29.04 2.30 5.52
C ASN A 273 -27.80 3.02 6.04
N SER A 274 -26.63 2.78 5.45
CA SER A 274 -25.39 3.49 5.79
C SER A 274 -25.53 4.99 5.59
N CYS A 275 -26.19 5.42 4.51
CA CYS A 275 -26.48 6.85 4.29
C CYS A 275 -27.42 7.42 5.36
N ARG A 276 -28.45 6.68 5.77
CA ARG A 276 -29.36 7.09 6.86
C ARG A 276 -28.62 7.20 8.18
N ASP A 277 -27.83 6.20 8.55
CA ASP A 277 -27.02 6.20 9.76
C ASP A 277 -26.03 7.37 9.79
N LEU A 278 -25.40 7.68 8.65
CA LEU A 278 -24.54 8.85 8.49
C LEU A 278 -25.33 10.15 8.62
N LYS A 279 -26.50 10.26 7.99
CA LYS A 279 -27.40 11.43 8.13
C LYS A 279 -27.82 11.64 9.57
N ASP A 280 -28.16 10.59 10.31
CA ASP A 280 -28.60 10.68 11.70
C ASP A 280 -27.43 11.09 12.62
N LYS A 281 -26.23 10.57 12.38
CA LYS A 281 -25.03 10.86 13.19
C LYS A 281 -24.38 12.22 12.87
N ILE A 282 -24.36 12.62 11.61
CA ILE A 282 -23.86 13.95 11.21
C ILE A 282 -24.94 15.00 11.52
N GLY A 283 -26.20 14.58 11.45
CA GLY A 283 -27.39 15.26 11.94
C GLY A 283 -27.93 16.32 10.98
N GLU A 284 -29.25 16.48 11.00
CA GLU A 284 -30.04 17.59 10.42
C GLU A 284 -29.51 19.01 10.78
N LYS A 285 -28.59 19.12 11.74
CA LYS A 285 -28.00 20.37 12.25
C LYS A 285 -27.03 21.03 11.27
N ILE A 286 -26.47 20.30 10.32
CA ILE A 286 -25.61 20.86 9.28
C ILE A 286 -26.38 20.86 7.95
N ALA A 287 -27.16 21.92 7.73
CA ALA A 287 -27.88 22.12 6.48
C ALA A 287 -26.91 22.21 5.30
N GLY A 288 -27.24 21.55 4.19
CA GLY A 288 -26.54 21.68 2.91
C GLY A 288 -25.53 20.59 2.58
N ILE A 289 -25.13 19.70 3.50
CA ILE A 289 -24.28 18.55 3.14
C ILE A 289 -25.05 17.55 2.30
N LYS A 290 -24.42 17.07 1.24
CA LYS A 290 -24.95 15.96 0.44
C LYS A 290 -24.41 14.62 0.94
N ILE A 291 -25.32 13.73 1.35
CA ILE A 291 -25.02 12.36 1.79
C ILE A 291 -25.91 11.42 0.98
N ASP A 292 -25.33 10.63 0.09
CA ASP A 292 -26.09 9.78 -0.82
C ASP A 292 -25.37 8.47 -1.14
N THR A 293 -26.11 7.55 -1.75
CA THR A 293 -25.48 6.40 -2.41
C THR A 293 -24.95 6.82 -3.79
N PHE A 294 -23.96 6.08 -4.30
CA PHE A 294 -23.45 6.29 -5.67
C PHE A 294 -24.58 6.31 -6.71
N HIS A 295 -25.53 5.37 -6.59
CA HIS A 295 -26.69 5.29 -7.49
C HIS A 295 -27.64 6.48 -7.37
N ALA A 296 -27.88 6.98 -6.14
CA ALA A 296 -28.73 8.14 -5.94
C ALA A 296 -28.11 9.41 -6.54
N LEU A 297 -26.79 9.60 -6.36
CA LEU A 297 -26.07 10.71 -6.98
C LEU A 297 -26.08 10.60 -8.51
N ALA A 298 -25.80 9.42 -9.07
CA ALA A 298 -25.82 9.20 -10.51
C ALA A 298 -27.20 9.51 -11.11
N TYR A 299 -28.26 9.04 -10.45
CA TYR A 299 -29.63 9.33 -10.86
C TYR A 299 -29.94 10.83 -10.88
N GLU A 300 -29.48 11.58 -9.88
CA GLU A 300 -29.68 13.03 -9.83
C GLU A 300 -28.95 13.77 -10.94
N ILE A 301 -27.73 13.35 -11.27
CA ILE A 301 -26.96 13.91 -12.40
C ILE A 301 -27.67 13.65 -13.73
N ILE A 302 -28.20 12.44 -13.94
CA ILE A 302 -28.93 12.09 -15.17
C ILE A 302 -30.23 12.91 -15.29
N LYS A 303 -30.95 13.08 -14.17
CA LYS A 303 -32.21 13.84 -14.14
C LYS A 303 -32.08 15.27 -14.65
N ASP A 304 -30.90 15.89 -14.50
CA ASP A 304 -30.65 17.25 -14.99
C ASP A 304 -30.43 17.32 -16.51
N HIS A 305 -30.27 16.17 -17.18
CA HIS A 305 -29.99 16.06 -18.61
C HIS A 305 -31.06 15.31 -19.41
N GLU A 306 -31.81 14.42 -18.77
CA GLU A 306 -32.83 13.60 -19.43
C GLU A 306 -34.23 13.95 -18.93
N GLU A 307 -35.16 14.12 -19.87
CA GLU A 307 -36.57 14.41 -19.55
C GLU A 307 -37.27 13.22 -18.85
N ARG A 308 -36.68 12.02 -18.91
CA ARG A 308 -37.23 10.79 -18.35
C ARG A 308 -36.22 10.14 -17.44
N LYS A 309 -36.73 9.58 -16.34
CA LYS A 309 -35.97 8.69 -15.47
C LYS A 309 -35.61 7.42 -16.26
N PRO A 310 -34.33 7.02 -16.33
CA PRO A 310 -34.00 5.71 -16.87
C PRO A 310 -34.66 4.62 -16.01
N LEU A 311 -35.26 3.64 -16.68
CA LEU A 311 -35.71 2.43 -16.02
C LEU A 311 -34.47 1.58 -15.75
N VAL A 312 -34.19 1.30 -14.48
CA VAL A 312 -33.01 0.54 -14.08
C VAL A 312 -33.45 -0.86 -13.72
N ASP A 313 -32.95 -1.87 -14.44
CA ASP A 313 -33.21 -3.27 -14.15
C ASP A 313 -32.36 -3.74 -12.97
N ASP A 314 -33.00 -4.42 -12.02
CA ASP A 314 -32.37 -5.08 -10.88
C ASP A 314 -32.51 -6.62 -10.95
N GLN A 315 -32.92 -7.15 -12.11
CA GLN A 315 -33.29 -8.54 -12.31
C GLN A 315 -32.19 -9.36 -13.00
N PHE A 316 -30.92 -8.95 -12.90
CA PHE A 316 -29.78 -9.69 -13.45
C PHE A 316 -29.84 -11.18 -13.15
N GLU A 317 -30.11 -11.57 -11.90
CA GLU A 317 -30.19 -12.98 -11.49
C GLU A 317 -31.35 -13.72 -12.18
N ALA A 318 -32.50 -13.07 -12.35
CA ALA A 318 -33.65 -13.70 -13.02
C ALA A 318 -33.38 -13.87 -14.53
N ILE A 319 -32.78 -12.86 -15.18
CA ILE A 319 -32.43 -12.93 -16.60
C ILE A 319 -31.32 -13.98 -16.81
N PHE A 320 -30.31 -14.00 -15.94
CA PHE A 320 -29.23 -14.99 -15.98
C PHE A 320 -29.74 -16.42 -15.82
N GLU A 321 -30.62 -16.69 -14.86
CA GLU A 321 -31.20 -18.03 -14.71
C GLU A 321 -32.11 -18.38 -15.90
N SER A 322 -32.89 -17.43 -16.42
CA SER A 322 -33.75 -17.66 -17.59
C SER A 322 -32.99 -18.04 -18.86
N TYR A 323 -31.71 -17.66 -19.00
CA TYR A 323 -30.87 -18.09 -20.11
C TYR A 323 -30.80 -19.62 -20.20
N PHE A 324 -30.63 -20.30 -19.05
CA PHE A 324 -30.49 -21.76 -19.00
C PHE A 324 -31.81 -22.52 -19.21
N ASP A 325 -32.94 -21.82 -19.14
CA ASP A 325 -34.27 -22.34 -19.46
C ASP A 325 -34.77 -21.87 -20.84
N SER A 326 -33.96 -21.09 -21.57
CA SER A 326 -34.35 -20.50 -22.86
C SER A 326 -34.07 -21.42 -24.06
N GLU A 327 -34.60 -21.04 -25.23
CA GLU A 327 -34.32 -21.71 -26.51
C GLU A 327 -32.83 -21.69 -26.88
N ARG A 328 -32.01 -20.80 -26.29
CA ARG A 328 -30.54 -20.83 -26.46
C ARG A 328 -29.94 -22.16 -26.02
N MET A 329 -30.51 -22.81 -25.02
CA MET A 329 -30.07 -24.15 -24.56
C MET A 329 -30.51 -25.29 -25.49
N SER A 330 -31.06 -24.97 -26.67
CA SER A 330 -31.27 -25.89 -27.79
C SER A 330 -30.30 -25.64 -28.95
N ASP A 331 -29.50 -24.56 -28.90
CA ASP A 331 -28.48 -24.24 -29.89
C ASP A 331 -27.28 -25.19 -29.76
N ASP A 332 -26.98 -25.91 -30.83
CA ASP A 332 -25.96 -26.96 -30.82
C ASP A 332 -24.55 -26.41 -30.50
N GLN A 333 -24.23 -25.19 -30.94
CA GLN A 333 -22.94 -24.56 -30.66
C GLN A 333 -22.84 -24.11 -29.21
N VAL A 334 -23.92 -23.57 -28.63
CA VAL A 334 -23.98 -23.21 -27.21
C VAL A 334 -23.77 -24.43 -26.34
N ILE A 335 -24.53 -25.50 -26.60
CA ILE A 335 -24.40 -26.76 -25.87
C ILE A 335 -22.98 -27.32 -26.03
N SER A 336 -22.43 -27.32 -27.26
CA SER A 336 -21.08 -27.79 -27.53
C SER A 336 -20.04 -27.04 -26.70
N ASN A 337 -20.12 -25.71 -26.62
CA ASN A 337 -19.20 -24.92 -25.82
C ASN A 337 -19.28 -25.26 -24.32
N ILE A 338 -20.50 -25.35 -23.78
CA ILE A 338 -20.74 -25.69 -22.37
C ILE A 338 -20.22 -27.09 -22.04
N ILE A 339 -20.53 -28.09 -22.88
CA ILE A 339 -20.11 -29.48 -22.69
C ILE A 339 -18.60 -29.62 -22.79
N GLN A 340 -17.96 -28.96 -23.77
CA GLN A 340 -16.51 -28.96 -23.87
C GLN A 340 -15.87 -28.34 -22.64
N TYR A 341 -16.34 -27.18 -22.19
CA TYR A 341 -15.77 -26.51 -21.01
C TYR A 341 -15.93 -27.37 -19.76
N TYR A 342 -17.13 -27.89 -19.56
CA TYR A 342 -17.45 -28.79 -18.46
C TYR A 342 -16.52 -30.01 -18.45
N SER A 343 -16.41 -30.69 -19.60
CA SER A 343 -15.74 -31.98 -19.70
C SER A 343 -14.22 -31.85 -19.60
N LEU A 344 -13.65 -30.76 -20.11
CA LEU A 344 -12.20 -30.57 -20.18
C LEU A 344 -11.65 -29.81 -18.97
N TYR A 345 -12.41 -28.90 -18.36
CA TYR A 345 -11.83 -27.94 -17.40
C TYR A 345 -12.53 -27.81 -16.06
N LEU A 346 -13.79 -28.26 -15.89
CA LEU A 346 -14.52 -27.95 -14.66
C LEU A 346 -13.81 -28.47 -13.41
N PHE A 347 -13.36 -29.74 -13.41
CA PHE A 347 -12.66 -30.32 -12.27
C PHE A 347 -11.36 -29.59 -11.92
N SER A 348 -10.64 -29.07 -12.91
CA SER A 348 -9.44 -28.26 -12.68
C SER A 348 -9.74 -26.88 -12.07
N SER A 349 -10.99 -26.42 -12.18
CA SER A 349 -11.42 -25.08 -11.76
C SER A 349 -12.14 -25.06 -10.41
N MET A 350 -12.48 -26.23 -9.85
CA MET A 350 -13.15 -26.36 -8.55
C MET A 350 -12.16 -26.38 -7.38
N SER A 351 -12.55 -25.84 -6.22
CA SER A 351 -11.74 -25.94 -5.01
C SER A 351 -11.72 -27.38 -4.47
N THR A 352 -10.72 -27.69 -3.63
CA THR A 352 -10.61 -29.02 -3.01
C THR A 352 -11.85 -29.40 -2.20
N ASP A 353 -12.47 -28.44 -1.52
CA ASP A 353 -13.68 -28.66 -0.71
C ASP A 353 -14.90 -28.91 -1.60
N ASP A 354 -15.04 -28.13 -2.68
CA ASP A 354 -16.12 -28.30 -3.67
C ASP A 354 -16.04 -29.67 -4.36
N GLN A 355 -14.83 -30.12 -4.68
CA GLN A 355 -14.57 -31.45 -5.24
C GLN A 355 -14.99 -32.57 -4.27
N ILE A 356 -14.71 -32.42 -2.97
CA ILE A 356 -15.09 -33.39 -1.93
C ILE A 356 -16.61 -33.44 -1.76
N GLU A 357 -17.31 -32.30 -1.86
CA GLU A 357 -18.76 -32.25 -1.72
C GLU A 357 -19.54 -32.83 -2.91
N GLU A 358 -19.04 -32.66 -4.13
CA GLU A 358 -19.61 -33.30 -5.33
C GLU A 358 -19.56 -34.83 -5.18
N GLU A 359 -18.42 -35.36 -4.72
CA GLU A 359 -18.20 -36.79 -4.50
C GLU A 359 -19.17 -37.38 -3.46
N LYS A 360 -19.53 -36.61 -2.41
CA LYS A 360 -20.53 -37.02 -1.42
C LYS A 360 -21.95 -37.07 -1.99
N PHE A 361 -22.30 -36.14 -2.88
CA PHE A 361 -23.64 -36.05 -3.47
C PHE A 361 -23.92 -37.19 -4.47
N ILE A 362 -22.91 -37.58 -5.25
CA ILE A 362 -23.00 -38.73 -6.17
C ILE A 362 -23.25 -40.05 -5.43
N ASN A 363 -22.94 -40.14 -4.13
CA ASN A 363 -22.85 -41.41 -3.40
C ASN A 363 -23.93 -41.65 -2.34
N TYR A 364 -25.06 -40.95 -2.39
CA TYR A 364 -26.12 -41.09 -1.35
C TYR A 364 -26.98 -42.36 -1.46
N ASN A 365 -26.67 -43.28 -2.39
CA ASN A 365 -27.41 -44.55 -2.52
C ASN A 365 -26.71 -45.78 -1.93
N ASN A 366 -25.51 -45.69 -1.35
CA ASN A 366 -24.94 -46.79 -0.57
C ASN A 366 -23.93 -46.29 0.49
N LEU A 367 -24.36 -46.32 1.75
CA LEU A 367 -23.54 -46.03 2.93
C LEU A 367 -22.48 -47.10 3.16
N GLN A 368 -21.31 -46.96 2.52
CA GLN A 368 -20.06 -47.63 2.95
C GLN A 368 -18.75 -46.86 2.64
N SER A 369 -18.79 -45.62 2.17
CA SER A 369 -17.58 -44.95 1.64
C SER A 369 -17.16 -43.71 2.42
N LEU A 370 -16.63 -43.90 3.62
CA LEU A 370 -15.63 -42.98 4.21
C LEU A 370 -14.19 -43.43 3.93
N LYS A 371 -13.99 -44.59 3.27
CA LYS A 371 -12.68 -45.14 2.91
C LYS A 371 -12.16 -44.76 1.51
N ASN A 372 -12.94 -44.07 0.67
CA ASN A 372 -12.56 -43.77 -0.72
C ASN A 372 -12.61 -42.28 -1.06
N LEU A 373 -11.59 -41.53 -0.63
CA LEU A 373 -11.09 -40.29 -1.26
C LEU A 373 -10.48 -40.55 -2.68
N TYR A 374 -10.92 -41.62 -3.35
CA TYR A 374 -10.24 -42.31 -4.46
C TYR A 374 -10.86 -42.06 -5.85
N PHE A 375 -11.89 -41.20 -5.98
CA PHE A 375 -12.69 -40.99 -7.20
C PHE A 375 -12.38 -39.72 -8.02
N ARG A 376 -11.47 -38.84 -7.57
CA ARG A 376 -11.16 -37.51 -8.15
C ARG A 376 -10.70 -37.45 -9.63
N LYS A 377 -10.45 -38.58 -10.28
CA LYS A 377 -9.83 -38.68 -11.63
C LYS A 377 -10.45 -39.81 -12.44
N MET A 378 -11.78 -39.85 -12.54
CA MET A 378 -12.51 -40.90 -13.25
C MET A 378 -13.04 -40.40 -14.59
N THR A 379 -12.72 -41.11 -15.69
CA THR A 379 -13.15 -40.78 -17.06
C THR A 379 -14.64 -41.07 -17.29
N PHE A 380 -15.22 -40.61 -18.39
CA PHE A 380 -16.58 -41.00 -18.80
C PHE A 380 -16.73 -42.51 -19.04
N LYS A 381 -15.64 -43.23 -19.35
CA LYS A 381 -15.58 -44.69 -19.43
C LYS A 381 -15.45 -45.38 -18.05
N LYS A 382 -15.44 -44.61 -16.95
CA LYS A 382 -15.22 -45.06 -15.56
C LYS A 382 -13.83 -45.62 -15.27
N GLU A 383 -12.83 -45.17 -16.02
CA GLU A 383 -11.42 -45.52 -15.78
C GLU A 383 -10.81 -44.52 -14.81
N LYS A 384 -9.91 -44.97 -13.93
CA LYS A 384 -9.17 -44.09 -13.04
C LYS A 384 -7.84 -43.69 -13.66
N VAL A 385 -7.61 -42.39 -13.84
CA VAL A 385 -6.38 -41.84 -14.42
C VAL A 385 -5.47 -41.19 -13.37
N LYS A 386 -4.19 -41.00 -13.72
CA LYS A 386 -3.14 -40.53 -12.81
C LYS A 386 -3.12 -39.02 -12.64
N SER A 387 -3.59 -38.23 -13.61
CA SER A 387 -3.61 -36.76 -13.54
C SER A 387 -4.91 -36.12 -14.07
N LEU A 388 -5.18 -34.86 -13.72
CA LEU A 388 -6.32 -34.11 -14.27
C LEU A 388 -6.12 -33.78 -15.76
N GLN A 389 -4.86 -33.64 -16.20
CA GLN A 389 -4.53 -33.43 -17.61
C GLN A 389 -4.80 -34.70 -18.43
N GLU A 390 -4.44 -35.89 -17.92
CA GLU A 390 -4.87 -37.16 -18.52
C GLU A 390 -6.39 -37.32 -18.54
N LEU A 391 -7.11 -36.88 -17.49
CA LEU A 391 -8.57 -36.88 -17.50
C LEU A 391 -9.13 -36.02 -18.63
N SER A 392 -8.53 -34.84 -18.84
CA SER A 392 -8.91 -33.92 -19.92
C SER A 392 -8.67 -34.55 -21.29
N ILE A 393 -7.54 -35.23 -21.48
CA ILE A 393 -7.20 -35.95 -22.71
C ILE A 393 -8.18 -37.11 -22.96
N ALA A 394 -8.46 -37.91 -21.93
CA ALA A 394 -9.41 -39.01 -22.00
C ALA A 394 -10.81 -38.51 -22.39
N ASN A 395 -11.25 -37.40 -21.78
CA ASN A 395 -12.52 -36.77 -22.09
C ASN A 395 -12.55 -36.18 -23.51
N PHE A 396 -11.45 -35.60 -23.99
CA PHE A 396 -11.30 -35.17 -25.39
C PHE A 396 -11.50 -36.36 -26.34
N TYR A 397 -10.83 -37.49 -26.10
CA TYR A 397 -11.02 -38.67 -26.94
C TYR A 397 -12.45 -39.19 -26.94
N PHE A 398 -13.08 -39.23 -25.76
CA PHE A 398 -14.48 -39.61 -25.63
C PHE A 398 -15.41 -38.67 -26.43
N LEU A 399 -15.22 -37.36 -26.31
CA LEU A 399 -16.03 -36.37 -27.02
C LEU A 399 -15.87 -36.44 -28.54
N HIS A 400 -14.69 -36.83 -29.02
CA HIS A 400 -14.37 -36.90 -30.44
C HIS A 400 -14.46 -38.30 -31.06
N GLY A 401 -15.07 -39.27 -30.35
CA GLY A 401 -15.29 -40.62 -30.86
C GLY A 401 -14.00 -41.41 -31.10
N ILE A 402 -12.93 -41.08 -30.39
CA ILE A 402 -11.62 -41.74 -30.52
C ILE A 402 -11.54 -42.87 -29.50
N ASP A 403 -11.56 -44.11 -30.00
CA ASP A 403 -11.39 -45.28 -29.15
C ASP A 403 -9.96 -45.40 -28.63
N TYR A 404 -9.85 -45.52 -27.32
CA TYR A 404 -8.60 -45.71 -26.60
C TYR A 404 -8.73 -46.76 -25.49
N GLU A 405 -7.59 -47.36 -25.15
CA GLU A 405 -7.36 -48.13 -23.92
C GLU A 405 -6.34 -47.39 -23.05
N TYR A 406 -6.64 -47.19 -21.77
CA TYR A 406 -5.76 -46.52 -20.81
C TYR A 406 -4.76 -47.51 -20.19
N GLU A 407 -3.47 -47.14 -20.12
CA GLU A 407 -2.39 -47.98 -19.56
C GLU A 407 -2.31 -49.41 -20.13
N LYS A 408 -2.66 -49.57 -21.42
CA LYS A 408 -2.51 -50.85 -22.12
C LYS A 408 -1.03 -51.23 -22.15
N PRO A 409 -0.65 -52.47 -21.78
CA PRO A 409 0.71 -52.95 -21.96
C PRO A 409 1.20 -52.74 -23.40
N TYR A 410 2.40 -52.14 -23.52
CA TYR A 410 3.04 -51.94 -24.82
C TYR A 410 3.18 -53.29 -25.54
N LYS A 411 3.00 -53.29 -26.87
CA LYS A 411 2.85 -54.55 -27.64
C LYS A 411 4.11 -55.43 -27.64
N ILE A 412 5.26 -54.85 -27.30
CA ILE A 412 6.54 -55.55 -27.14
C ILE A 412 6.85 -55.68 -25.66
N ASP A 413 7.34 -56.85 -25.25
CA ASP A 413 7.79 -57.06 -23.88
C ASP A 413 9.05 -56.23 -23.61
N THR A 414 8.93 -55.33 -22.65
CA THR A 414 9.95 -54.36 -22.24
C THR A 414 10.37 -54.57 -20.79
N ALA A 415 9.80 -55.57 -20.10
CA ALA A 415 10.10 -55.85 -18.71
C ALA A 415 11.52 -56.40 -18.57
N THR A 416 12.27 -55.85 -17.62
CA THR A 416 13.60 -56.31 -17.22
C THR A 416 13.68 -56.40 -15.69
N ILE A 417 14.80 -56.87 -15.15
CA ILE A 417 15.04 -56.85 -13.70
C ILE A 417 14.95 -55.42 -13.13
N GLU A 418 15.29 -54.41 -13.94
CA GLU A 418 15.39 -53.01 -13.53
C GLU A 418 14.13 -52.19 -13.86
N ARG A 419 13.29 -52.65 -14.81
CA ARG A 419 12.12 -51.91 -15.30
C ARG A 419 10.90 -52.81 -15.47
N ARG A 420 9.74 -52.31 -15.03
CA ARG A 420 8.46 -52.98 -15.29
C ARG A 420 8.07 -52.84 -16.76
N GLN A 421 7.10 -53.66 -17.20
CA GLN A 421 6.49 -53.53 -18.52
C GLN A 421 6.04 -52.10 -18.76
N TYR A 422 6.37 -51.58 -19.94
CA TYR A 422 5.98 -50.25 -20.38
C TYR A 422 4.46 -50.18 -20.59
N LEU A 423 3.82 -49.26 -19.86
CA LEU A 423 2.41 -48.91 -20.00
C LEU A 423 2.32 -47.45 -20.49
N PRO A 424 2.14 -47.20 -21.80
CA PRO A 424 1.80 -45.87 -22.31
C PRO A 424 0.48 -45.38 -21.73
N ASP A 425 0.32 -44.06 -21.55
CA ASP A 425 -0.88 -43.50 -20.91
C ASP A 425 -2.13 -43.84 -21.72
N PHE A 426 -2.08 -43.70 -23.04
CA PHE A 426 -3.19 -44.08 -23.93
C PHE A 426 -2.72 -44.89 -25.13
N TYR A 427 -3.56 -45.83 -25.56
CA TYR A 427 -3.41 -46.55 -26.83
C TYR A 427 -4.67 -46.39 -27.67
N LEU A 428 -4.57 -45.73 -28.83
CA LEU A 428 -5.66 -45.50 -29.77
C LEU A 428 -5.87 -46.74 -30.66
N THR A 429 -6.85 -47.56 -30.31
CA THR A 429 -6.98 -48.94 -30.77
C THR A 429 -7.20 -49.07 -32.28
N LYS A 430 -8.05 -48.20 -32.85
CA LYS A 430 -8.35 -48.19 -34.30
C LYS A 430 -7.14 -47.82 -35.16
N TYR A 431 -6.18 -47.09 -34.59
CA TYR A 431 -5.11 -46.43 -35.35
C TYR A 431 -3.71 -47.04 -35.11
N ASP A 432 -3.57 -47.97 -34.15
CA ASP A 432 -2.28 -48.48 -33.65
C ASP A 432 -1.31 -47.36 -33.23
N ILE A 433 -1.83 -46.36 -32.52
CA ILE A 433 -1.08 -45.18 -32.06
C ILE A 433 -1.02 -45.16 -30.54
N TYR A 434 0.16 -44.92 -29.98
CA TYR A 434 0.36 -44.67 -28.55
C TYR A 434 0.32 -43.17 -28.26
N HIS A 435 0.01 -42.77 -27.03
CA HIS A 435 0.10 -41.39 -26.58
C HIS A 435 0.59 -41.32 -25.13
N GLU A 436 1.61 -40.48 -24.92
CA GLU A 436 2.22 -40.15 -23.64
C GLU A 436 1.94 -38.70 -23.24
N HIS A 437 1.63 -38.50 -21.96
CA HIS A 437 1.50 -37.20 -21.34
C HIS A 437 2.64 -36.96 -20.34
N PHE A 438 3.50 -35.98 -20.63
CA PHE A 438 4.66 -35.66 -19.81
C PHE A 438 4.46 -34.41 -18.97
N GLY A 439 4.76 -34.49 -17.68
CA GLY A 439 4.64 -33.42 -16.71
C GLY A 439 5.71 -32.32 -16.80
N ILE A 440 6.34 -32.07 -17.95
CA ILE A 440 7.44 -31.11 -18.05
C ILE A 440 6.97 -29.67 -18.29
N ASP A 441 7.79 -28.71 -17.85
CA ASP A 441 7.69 -27.28 -18.19
C ASP A 441 8.29 -26.99 -19.59
N LYS A 442 8.14 -25.75 -20.07
CA LYS A 442 8.65 -25.34 -21.40
C LYS A 442 10.16 -25.44 -21.57
N ASN A 443 10.92 -25.49 -20.47
CA ASN A 443 12.38 -25.62 -20.48
C ASN A 443 12.81 -27.09 -20.43
N GLY A 444 11.87 -28.04 -20.52
CA GLY A 444 12.15 -29.46 -20.45
C GLY A 444 12.40 -29.99 -19.04
N ARG A 445 12.03 -29.24 -18.00
CA ARG A 445 12.23 -29.61 -16.60
C ARG A 445 10.96 -30.17 -15.96
N ALA A 446 11.13 -30.98 -14.92
CA ALA A 446 10.04 -31.58 -14.16
C ALA A 446 10.22 -31.31 -12.65
N PRO A 447 10.19 -30.04 -12.21
CA PRO A 447 10.56 -29.64 -10.86
C PRO A 447 9.66 -30.25 -9.77
N GLN A 448 8.43 -30.65 -10.10
CA GLN A 448 7.51 -31.30 -9.18
C GLN A 448 8.02 -32.67 -8.66
N PHE A 449 9.02 -33.27 -9.32
CA PHE A 449 9.64 -34.52 -8.86
C PHE A 449 10.86 -34.30 -7.95
N GLY A 450 11.29 -33.04 -7.74
CA GLY A 450 12.41 -32.70 -6.85
C GLY A 450 13.66 -33.52 -7.16
N MET A 451 14.16 -34.29 -6.18
CA MET A 451 15.34 -35.15 -6.35
C MET A 451 15.16 -36.25 -7.41
N GLY A 452 13.91 -36.62 -7.76
CA GLY A 452 13.59 -37.64 -8.77
C GLY A 452 13.44 -37.10 -10.20
N GLU A 453 13.71 -35.81 -10.43
CA GLU A 453 13.56 -35.18 -11.74
C GLU A 453 14.44 -35.87 -12.81
N LYS A 454 15.68 -36.21 -12.46
CA LYS A 454 16.62 -36.85 -13.40
C LYS A 454 16.13 -38.23 -13.83
N GLU A 455 15.65 -39.03 -12.88
CA GLU A 455 15.07 -40.35 -13.16
C GLU A 455 13.82 -40.24 -14.03
N TYR A 456 12.98 -39.22 -13.79
CA TYR A 456 11.80 -38.96 -14.61
C TYR A 456 12.16 -38.61 -16.06
N LEU A 457 13.11 -37.69 -16.27
CA LEU A 457 13.57 -37.31 -17.61
C LEU A 457 14.25 -38.48 -18.34
N ASN A 458 15.03 -39.30 -17.62
CA ASN A 458 15.62 -40.54 -18.17
C ASN A 458 14.54 -41.56 -18.55
N SER A 459 13.45 -41.64 -17.78
CA SER A 459 12.30 -42.50 -18.10
C SER A 459 11.59 -42.02 -19.37
N MET A 460 11.36 -40.72 -19.50
CA MET A 460 10.80 -40.11 -20.72
C MET A 460 11.67 -40.42 -21.94
N ALA A 461 12.98 -40.15 -21.90
CA ALA A 461 13.89 -40.42 -23.02
C ALA A 461 13.91 -41.91 -23.40
N TRP A 462 13.84 -42.81 -22.41
CA TRP A 462 13.74 -44.25 -22.66
C TRP A 462 12.46 -44.63 -23.40
N LYS A 463 11.30 -44.11 -23.00
CA LYS A 463 10.02 -44.36 -23.70
C LYS A 463 10.09 -43.92 -25.16
N GLU A 464 10.64 -42.74 -25.42
CA GLU A 464 10.82 -42.23 -26.78
C GLU A 464 11.72 -43.14 -27.63
N LYS A 465 12.83 -43.61 -27.04
CA LYS A 465 13.76 -44.54 -27.70
C LYS A 465 13.08 -45.86 -28.05
N ILE A 466 12.26 -46.40 -27.14
CA ILE A 466 11.51 -47.65 -27.37
C ILE A 466 10.58 -47.53 -28.58
N HIS A 467 9.89 -46.41 -28.73
CA HIS A 467 9.03 -46.20 -29.91
C HIS A 467 9.85 -46.07 -31.21
N GLN A 468 10.98 -45.37 -31.18
CA GLN A 468 11.88 -45.23 -32.33
C GLN A 468 12.47 -46.57 -32.78
N GLU A 469 13.02 -47.36 -31.84
CA GLU A 469 13.64 -48.65 -32.13
C GLU A 469 12.66 -49.68 -32.70
N ASN A 470 11.39 -49.59 -32.30
CA ASN A 470 10.36 -50.54 -32.69
C ASN A 470 9.44 -50.02 -33.80
N GLY A 471 9.71 -48.83 -34.34
CA GLY A 471 8.95 -48.24 -35.43
C GLY A 471 7.47 -47.99 -35.11
N THR A 472 7.13 -47.71 -33.85
CA THR A 472 5.74 -47.44 -33.43
C THR A 472 5.51 -45.94 -33.27
N VAL A 473 4.27 -45.51 -33.51
CA VAL A 473 3.89 -44.09 -33.39
C VAL A 473 3.51 -43.78 -31.95
N CYS A 474 4.08 -42.72 -31.39
CA CYS A 474 3.73 -42.20 -30.07
C CYS A 474 3.51 -40.68 -30.13
N LEU A 475 2.26 -40.26 -29.95
CA LEU A 475 1.90 -38.86 -29.74
C LEU A 475 2.39 -38.40 -28.37
N LYS A 476 2.66 -37.10 -28.24
CA LYS A 476 3.18 -36.54 -26.99
C LYS A 476 2.45 -35.25 -26.64
N THR A 477 1.95 -35.17 -25.43
CA THR A 477 1.49 -33.91 -24.84
C THR A 477 2.31 -33.58 -23.61
N TYR A 478 2.41 -32.30 -23.29
CA TYR A 478 3.24 -31.81 -22.20
C TYR A 478 2.42 -30.92 -21.28
N SER A 479 2.76 -30.89 -19.98
CA SER A 479 2.07 -30.06 -19.00
C SER A 479 2.09 -28.57 -19.38
N TYR A 480 3.20 -28.07 -19.93
CA TYR A 480 3.27 -26.69 -20.43
C TYR A 480 2.31 -26.40 -21.60
N ASN A 481 1.85 -27.42 -22.36
CA ASN A 481 0.82 -27.20 -23.37
C ASN A 481 -0.52 -26.82 -22.73
N PHE A 482 -0.80 -27.29 -21.51
CA PHE A 482 -2.01 -26.92 -20.77
C PHE A 482 -1.86 -25.56 -20.10
N THR A 483 -0.71 -25.28 -19.51
CA THR A 483 -0.52 -24.07 -18.69
C THR A 483 -0.05 -22.86 -19.47
N GLU A 484 0.61 -23.02 -20.63
CA GLU A 484 1.19 -21.90 -21.40
C GLU A 484 0.75 -21.91 -22.87
N GLY A 485 0.03 -22.93 -23.32
CA GLY A 485 -0.36 -23.11 -24.72
C GLY A 485 -1.81 -23.53 -24.92
N ASP A 486 -2.09 -24.02 -26.12
CA ASP A 486 -3.35 -24.67 -26.48
C ASP A 486 -3.10 -26.18 -26.69
N TRP A 487 -3.26 -26.96 -25.63
CA TRP A 487 -3.06 -28.41 -25.68
C TRP A 487 -4.05 -29.11 -26.62
N VAL A 488 -5.25 -28.54 -26.82
CA VAL A 488 -6.27 -29.10 -27.71
C VAL A 488 -5.81 -28.93 -29.16
N ASP A 489 -5.31 -27.76 -29.54
CA ASP A 489 -4.72 -27.52 -30.85
C ASP A 489 -3.47 -28.41 -31.08
N VAL A 490 -2.58 -28.51 -30.08
CA VAL A 490 -1.38 -29.37 -30.15
C VAL A 490 -1.74 -30.84 -30.38
N LEU A 491 -2.69 -31.38 -29.61
CA LEU A 491 -3.13 -32.76 -29.76
C LEU A 491 -3.87 -32.96 -31.09
N SER A 492 -4.76 -32.04 -31.47
CA SER A 492 -5.54 -32.13 -32.71
C SER A 492 -4.65 -32.12 -33.96
N LYS A 493 -3.60 -31.29 -33.98
CA LYS A 493 -2.60 -31.28 -35.07
C LYS A 493 -1.86 -32.62 -35.15
N GLN A 494 -1.45 -33.19 -34.02
CA GLN A 494 -0.79 -34.50 -33.99
C GLN A 494 -1.70 -35.63 -34.47
N LEU A 495 -2.96 -35.64 -34.04
CA LEU A 495 -3.96 -36.62 -34.49
C LEU A 495 -4.21 -36.52 -35.99
N THR A 496 -4.43 -35.30 -36.49
CA THR A 496 -4.68 -35.04 -37.92
C THR A 496 -3.48 -35.43 -38.79
N ALA A 497 -2.25 -35.14 -38.34
CA ALA A 497 -1.02 -35.53 -39.05
C ALA A 497 -0.90 -37.06 -39.21
N HIS A 498 -1.47 -37.83 -38.28
CA HIS A 498 -1.52 -39.29 -38.32
C HIS A 498 -2.86 -39.84 -38.84
N ARG A 499 -3.66 -38.99 -39.51
CA ARG A 499 -4.95 -39.36 -40.12
C ARG A 499 -5.96 -39.97 -39.15
N VAL A 500 -5.88 -39.58 -37.87
CA VAL A 500 -6.91 -39.91 -36.89
C VAL A 500 -8.14 -39.04 -37.15
N GLU A 501 -9.29 -39.67 -37.32
CA GLU A 501 -10.56 -38.96 -37.53
C GLU A 501 -11.01 -38.34 -36.21
N ILE A 502 -11.07 -37.02 -36.15
CA ILE A 502 -11.63 -36.27 -35.03
C ILE A 502 -13.11 -36.00 -35.36
N GLN A 503 -14.00 -36.77 -34.75
CA GLN A 503 -15.44 -36.62 -34.99
C GLN A 503 -16.00 -35.47 -34.18
N GLU A 504 -17.03 -34.82 -34.70
CA GLU A 504 -17.84 -33.94 -33.87
C GLU A 504 -18.61 -34.77 -32.85
N THR A 505 -18.73 -34.28 -31.62
CA THR A 505 -19.55 -34.95 -30.61
C THR A 505 -20.98 -35.07 -31.12
N PRO A 506 -21.61 -36.26 -31.17
CA PRO A 506 -22.99 -36.37 -31.65
C PRO A 506 -23.97 -35.60 -30.76
N THR A 507 -25.00 -34.98 -31.35
CA THR A 507 -26.00 -34.19 -30.62
C THR A 507 -26.69 -34.99 -29.52
N GLU A 508 -26.96 -36.30 -29.71
CA GLU A 508 -27.55 -37.12 -28.63
C GLU A 508 -26.59 -37.27 -27.43
N VAL A 509 -25.28 -37.34 -27.67
CA VAL A 509 -24.28 -37.40 -26.61
C VAL A 509 -24.21 -36.07 -25.88
N LYS A 510 -24.20 -34.93 -26.60
CA LYS A 510 -24.25 -33.58 -26.02
C LYS A 510 -25.48 -33.43 -25.11
N ASN A 511 -26.67 -33.76 -25.61
CA ASN A 511 -27.92 -33.65 -24.86
C ASN A 511 -27.96 -34.56 -23.63
N ARG A 512 -27.47 -35.80 -23.75
CA ARG A 512 -27.38 -36.73 -22.61
C ARG A 512 -26.41 -36.24 -21.54
N LEU A 513 -25.28 -35.66 -21.95
CA LEU A 513 -24.35 -35.03 -21.01
C LEU A 513 -25.03 -33.85 -20.35
N LEU A 514 -25.59 -32.92 -21.12
CA LEU A 514 -26.28 -31.74 -20.63
C LEU A 514 -27.37 -32.09 -19.61
N SER A 515 -28.23 -33.08 -19.90
CA SER A 515 -29.28 -33.50 -18.97
C SER A 515 -28.74 -34.05 -17.64
N ARG A 516 -27.55 -34.65 -17.64
CA ARG A 516 -26.86 -35.08 -16.41
C ARG A 516 -26.27 -33.90 -15.66
N LEU A 517 -25.86 -32.85 -16.38
CA LEU A 517 -25.31 -31.62 -15.80
C LEU A 517 -26.38 -30.77 -15.15
N SER A 518 -27.52 -30.54 -15.80
CA SER A 518 -28.49 -29.53 -15.34
C SER A 518 -28.94 -29.70 -13.88
N ASN A 519 -28.91 -30.93 -13.35
CA ASN A 519 -29.28 -31.25 -11.97
C ASN A 519 -28.09 -31.52 -11.03
N SER A 520 -26.85 -31.34 -11.50
CA SER A 520 -25.65 -31.60 -10.72
C SER A 520 -25.22 -30.37 -9.92
N LYS A 521 -24.59 -30.62 -8.76
CA LYS A 521 -23.94 -29.56 -7.98
C LYS A 521 -22.78 -28.94 -8.81
N SER A 522 -22.05 -29.73 -9.59
CA SER A 522 -21.04 -29.30 -10.56
C SER A 522 -21.55 -28.24 -11.56
N PHE A 523 -22.79 -28.35 -12.04
CA PHE A 523 -23.37 -27.33 -12.91
C PHE A 523 -23.70 -26.04 -12.17
N ARG A 524 -24.11 -26.11 -10.89
CA ARG A 524 -24.25 -24.92 -10.04
C ARG A 524 -22.92 -24.17 -9.88
N TYR A 525 -21.80 -24.88 -9.73
CA TYR A 525 -20.47 -24.26 -9.72
C TYR A 525 -20.14 -23.57 -11.03
N LEU A 526 -20.42 -24.23 -12.17
CA LEU A 526 -20.24 -23.60 -13.49
C LEU A 526 -21.08 -22.32 -13.62
N LYS A 527 -22.36 -22.36 -13.25
CA LYS A 527 -23.23 -21.18 -13.24
C LYS A 527 -22.66 -20.07 -12.36
N ASN A 528 -22.20 -20.37 -11.15
CA ASN A 528 -21.60 -19.40 -10.25
C ASN A 528 -20.32 -18.76 -10.84
N LEU A 529 -19.48 -19.55 -11.51
CA LEU A 529 -18.31 -19.04 -12.22
C LEU A 529 -18.71 -18.10 -13.35
N LEU A 530 -19.62 -18.54 -14.23
CA LEU A 530 -20.12 -17.73 -15.35
C LEU A 530 -20.74 -16.42 -14.83
N ARG A 531 -21.62 -16.50 -13.84
CA ARG A 531 -22.26 -15.36 -13.16
C ARG A 531 -21.24 -14.35 -12.66
N SER A 532 -20.18 -14.81 -12.00
CA SER A 532 -19.14 -13.94 -11.47
C SER A 532 -18.36 -13.22 -12.58
N VAL A 533 -18.03 -13.94 -13.66
CA VAL A 533 -17.36 -13.34 -14.83
C VAL A 533 -18.27 -12.32 -15.53
N LEU A 534 -19.56 -12.63 -15.69
CA LEU A 534 -20.56 -11.73 -16.28
C LEU A 534 -20.71 -10.44 -15.48
N ILE A 535 -20.83 -10.52 -14.15
CA ILE A 535 -20.91 -9.33 -13.28
C ILE A 535 -19.67 -8.44 -13.46
N LEU A 536 -18.48 -9.03 -13.57
CA LEU A 536 -17.25 -8.27 -13.81
C LEU A 536 -17.24 -7.60 -15.19
N LEU A 537 -17.67 -8.30 -16.25
CA LEU A 537 -17.76 -7.73 -17.60
C LEU A 537 -18.73 -6.55 -17.66
N ILE A 538 -19.89 -6.67 -16.99
CA ILE A 538 -20.90 -5.63 -16.89
C ILE A 538 -20.38 -4.42 -16.09
N ASP A 539 -19.77 -4.65 -14.93
CA ASP A 539 -19.22 -3.58 -14.07
C ASP A 539 -18.04 -2.85 -14.73
N MET A 540 -17.23 -3.55 -15.52
CA MET A 540 -16.19 -2.92 -16.37
C MET A 540 -16.76 -2.28 -17.63
N SER A 541 -18.03 -2.53 -17.93
CA SER A 541 -18.76 -2.02 -19.09
C SER A 541 -18.07 -2.34 -20.40
N ILE A 542 -17.63 -3.60 -20.50
CA ILE A 542 -17.02 -4.16 -21.70
C ILE A 542 -18.12 -4.43 -22.72
N PRO A 543 -18.09 -3.79 -23.90
CA PRO A 543 -19.04 -4.09 -24.96
C PRO A 543 -18.97 -5.56 -25.40
N VAL A 544 -20.11 -6.16 -25.75
CA VAL A 544 -20.21 -7.60 -26.11
C VAL A 544 -19.29 -7.97 -27.28
N ASP A 545 -19.12 -7.06 -28.24
CA ASP A 545 -18.23 -7.22 -29.40
C ASP A 545 -16.74 -7.15 -29.05
N GLN A 546 -16.37 -6.58 -27.90
CA GLN A 546 -14.98 -6.50 -27.42
C GLN A 546 -14.56 -7.71 -26.58
N ILE A 547 -15.49 -8.60 -26.20
CA ILE A 547 -15.19 -9.77 -25.35
C ILE A 547 -14.18 -10.71 -26.00
N ASP A 548 -14.22 -10.88 -27.32
CA ASP A 548 -13.25 -11.76 -28.02
C ASP A 548 -11.82 -11.22 -27.93
N ALA A 549 -11.65 -9.89 -28.03
CA ALA A 549 -10.35 -9.25 -27.90
C ALA A 549 -9.83 -9.37 -26.46
N LEU A 550 -10.69 -9.16 -25.46
CA LEU A 550 -10.35 -9.38 -24.06
C LEU A 550 -9.96 -10.84 -23.78
N ALA A 551 -10.71 -11.80 -24.34
CA ALA A 551 -10.42 -13.21 -24.22
C ALA A 551 -9.07 -13.58 -24.81
N ALA A 552 -8.71 -13.02 -25.97
CA ALA A 552 -7.41 -13.24 -26.60
C ALA A 552 -6.26 -12.71 -25.74
N GLN A 553 -6.41 -11.50 -25.18
CA GLN A 553 -5.41 -10.91 -24.30
C GLN A 553 -5.24 -11.74 -23.00
N MET A 554 -6.35 -12.04 -22.32
CA MET A 554 -6.31 -12.77 -21.05
C MET A 554 -5.80 -14.21 -21.20
N SER A 555 -6.18 -14.88 -22.29
CA SER A 555 -5.68 -16.21 -22.64
C SER A 555 -4.16 -16.23 -22.79
N HIS A 556 -3.57 -15.15 -23.32
CA HIS A 556 -2.13 -15.02 -23.47
C HIS A 556 -1.44 -14.74 -22.11
N ASP A 557 -1.98 -13.80 -21.33
CA ASP A 557 -1.36 -13.35 -20.08
C ASP A 557 -1.38 -14.41 -18.96
N ARG A 558 -2.47 -15.19 -18.87
CA ARG A 558 -2.66 -16.19 -17.80
C ARG A 558 -2.05 -17.55 -18.13
N GLY A 559 -1.80 -17.82 -19.41
CA GLY A 559 -1.68 -19.20 -19.88
C GLY A 559 -3.03 -19.94 -19.84
N GLU A 560 -3.10 -21.20 -20.29
CA GLU A 560 -4.37 -21.95 -20.49
C GLU A 560 -5.29 -21.38 -21.59
N ILE A 561 -4.74 -21.13 -22.78
CA ILE A 561 -5.40 -20.40 -23.89
C ILE A 561 -6.79 -20.94 -24.22
N HIS A 562 -6.91 -22.26 -24.41
CA HIS A 562 -8.18 -22.87 -24.82
C HIS A 562 -9.28 -22.73 -23.76
N LYS A 563 -8.91 -22.89 -22.48
CA LYS A 563 -9.84 -22.82 -21.35
C LYS A 563 -10.51 -21.45 -21.27
N TYR A 564 -9.72 -20.37 -21.28
CA TYR A 564 -10.25 -19.02 -21.21
C TYR A 564 -10.99 -18.65 -22.49
N THR A 565 -10.47 -19.01 -23.66
CA THR A 565 -11.18 -18.79 -24.94
C THR A 565 -12.59 -19.39 -24.89
N LEU A 566 -12.73 -20.62 -24.39
CA LEU A 566 -14.03 -21.28 -24.29
C LEU A 566 -14.93 -20.67 -23.21
N LEU A 567 -14.38 -20.34 -22.04
CA LEU A 567 -15.12 -19.64 -20.97
C LEU A 567 -15.70 -18.31 -21.47
N PHE A 568 -14.89 -17.49 -22.12
CA PHE A 568 -15.32 -16.19 -22.64
C PHE A 568 -16.31 -16.32 -23.79
N LYS A 569 -16.23 -17.35 -24.64
CA LYS A 569 -17.27 -17.64 -25.64
C LYS A 569 -18.63 -17.89 -24.98
N ILE A 570 -18.68 -18.67 -23.90
CA ILE A 570 -19.92 -18.94 -23.16
C ILE A 570 -20.42 -17.65 -22.50
N CYS A 571 -19.53 -16.90 -21.83
CA CYS A 571 -19.90 -15.63 -21.20
C CYS A 571 -20.40 -14.59 -22.21
N LYS A 572 -19.79 -14.50 -23.40
CA LYS A 572 -20.21 -13.60 -24.48
C LYS A 572 -21.64 -13.88 -24.89
N ASP A 573 -22.00 -15.16 -25.02
CA ASP A 573 -23.34 -15.55 -25.41
C ASP A 573 -24.40 -15.17 -24.37
N ILE A 574 -24.11 -15.48 -23.10
CA ILE A 574 -24.98 -15.13 -21.97
C ILE A 574 -25.10 -13.61 -21.85
N TYR A 575 -23.99 -12.87 -22.06
CA TYR A 575 -24.01 -11.42 -21.97
C TYR A 575 -24.80 -10.80 -23.13
N ALA A 576 -24.67 -11.32 -24.36
CA ALA A 576 -25.50 -10.91 -25.48
C ALA A 576 -26.99 -11.14 -25.19
N PHE A 577 -27.34 -12.29 -24.62
CA PHE A 577 -28.71 -12.58 -24.19
C PHE A 577 -29.20 -11.58 -23.13
N TYR A 578 -28.40 -11.33 -22.09
CA TYR A 578 -28.71 -10.36 -21.05
C TYR A 578 -28.94 -8.95 -21.65
N ARG A 579 -28.03 -8.47 -22.50
CA ARG A 579 -28.16 -7.17 -23.17
C ARG A 579 -29.41 -7.08 -24.01
N ASN A 580 -29.69 -8.08 -24.84
CA ASN A 580 -30.89 -8.08 -25.67
C ASN A 580 -32.18 -7.99 -24.83
N GLN A 581 -32.23 -8.65 -23.65
CA GLN A 581 -33.37 -8.56 -22.74
C GLN A 581 -33.54 -7.14 -22.18
N ILE A 582 -32.46 -6.55 -21.66
CA ILE A 582 -32.46 -5.19 -21.11
C ILE A 582 -32.81 -4.15 -22.19
N ASP A 583 -32.14 -4.22 -23.34
CA ASP A 583 -32.32 -3.29 -24.45
C ASP A 583 -33.74 -3.37 -25.03
N SER A 584 -34.34 -4.57 -25.11
CA SER A 584 -35.71 -4.76 -25.61
C SER A 584 -36.78 -4.12 -24.73
N ARG A 585 -36.49 -3.92 -23.44
CA ARG A 585 -37.36 -3.25 -22.47
C ARG A 585 -37.13 -1.73 -22.43
N GLY A 586 -36.08 -1.25 -23.09
CA GLY A 586 -35.63 0.15 -22.97
C GLY A 586 -35.11 0.48 -21.56
N GLU A 587 -34.60 -0.52 -20.86
CA GLU A 587 -34.04 -0.41 -19.52
C GLU A 587 -32.51 -0.29 -19.61
N ILE A 588 -31.86 0.14 -18.52
CA ILE A 588 -30.41 0.12 -18.35
C ILE A 588 -30.07 -0.62 -17.06
N ASP A 589 -28.85 -1.12 -16.93
CA ASP A 589 -28.39 -1.67 -15.65
C ASP A 589 -27.78 -0.60 -14.72
N PHE A 590 -27.50 -0.98 -13.48
CA PHE A 590 -26.91 -0.06 -12.49
C PHE A 590 -25.52 0.46 -12.89
N SER A 591 -24.71 -0.37 -13.55
CA SER A 591 -23.36 0.01 -14.00
C SER A 591 -23.44 1.01 -15.14
N GLU A 592 -24.35 0.80 -16.09
CA GLU A 592 -24.66 1.75 -17.16
C GLU A 592 -25.16 3.08 -16.62
N MET A 593 -26.06 3.08 -15.63
CA MET A 593 -26.52 4.31 -14.99
C MET A 593 -25.34 5.11 -14.40
N ILE A 594 -24.39 4.44 -13.74
CA ILE A 594 -23.19 5.08 -13.18
C ILE A 594 -22.31 5.69 -14.29
N ASN A 595 -22.15 4.99 -15.41
CA ASN A 595 -21.36 5.48 -16.55
C ASN A 595 -22.05 6.62 -17.31
N LEU A 596 -23.37 6.55 -17.46
CA LEU A 596 -24.16 7.59 -18.08
C LEU A 596 -24.05 8.90 -17.28
N ALA A 597 -24.24 8.83 -15.96
CA ALA A 597 -24.01 9.96 -15.07
C ALA A 597 -22.59 10.50 -15.16
N SER A 598 -21.60 9.60 -15.25
CA SER A 598 -20.20 9.96 -15.43
C SER A 598 -19.93 10.77 -16.72
N ASN A 599 -20.70 10.55 -17.78
CA ASN A 599 -20.57 11.29 -19.04
C ASN A 599 -21.22 12.68 -18.97
N TYR A 600 -22.28 12.83 -18.17
CA TYR A 600 -22.94 14.13 -17.98
C TYR A 600 -22.20 15.07 -17.00
N LEU A 601 -21.32 14.55 -16.14
CA LEU A 601 -20.61 15.35 -15.12
C LEU A 601 -20.03 16.69 -15.63
N GLN A 602 -19.37 16.69 -16.80
CA GLN A 602 -18.75 17.91 -17.35
C GLN A 602 -19.77 19.03 -17.63
N GLN A 603 -21.02 18.67 -17.91
CA GLN A 603 -22.11 19.59 -18.24
C GLN A 603 -22.92 20.00 -17.00
N THR A 604 -22.63 19.41 -15.84
CA THR A 604 -23.33 19.70 -14.59
C THR A 604 -22.43 20.42 -13.58
N PRO A 605 -22.29 21.77 -13.64
CA PRO A 605 -21.43 22.53 -12.74
C PRO A 605 -21.86 22.49 -11.27
N GLN A 606 -23.11 22.17 -10.97
CA GLN A 606 -23.71 22.06 -9.65
C GLN A 606 -23.21 20.85 -8.83
N PHE A 607 -22.70 19.80 -9.48
CA PHE A 607 -22.10 18.64 -8.78
C PHE A 607 -20.58 18.77 -8.65
N LYS A 608 -20.09 19.99 -8.38
CA LYS A 608 -18.69 20.25 -8.06
C LYS A 608 -18.49 20.28 -6.55
N TYR A 609 -17.68 19.34 -6.06
CA TYR A 609 -17.37 19.21 -4.64
C TYR A 609 -15.93 19.58 -4.38
N ARG A 610 -15.66 20.18 -3.21
CA ARG A 610 -14.31 20.42 -2.71
C ARG A 610 -13.82 19.23 -1.88
N TYR A 611 -14.72 18.51 -1.25
CA TYR A 611 -14.43 17.30 -0.47
C TYR A 611 -15.38 16.18 -0.86
N VAL A 612 -14.82 15.00 -1.12
CA VAL A 612 -15.58 13.75 -1.28
C VAL A 612 -15.11 12.78 -0.21
N ILE A 613 -16.06 12.29 0.58
CA ILE A 613 -15.82 11.31 1.64
C ILE A 613 -16.53 10.02 1.22
N VAL A 614 -15.81 8.90 1.20
CA VAL A 614 -16.36 7.60 0.83
C VAL A 614 -16.28 6.66 2.04
N ASP A 615 -17.43 6.20 2.50
CA ASP A 615 -17.55 5.18 3.54
C ASP A 615 -17.54 3.78 2.92
N GLU A 616 -17.04 2.80 3.66
CA GLU A 616 -16.89 1.40 3.25
C GLU A 616 -16.22 1.23 1.87
N PHE A 617 -15.07 1.89 1.70
CA PHE A 617 -14.33 1.94 0.43
C PHE A 617 -13.91 0.55 -0.08
N GLN A 618 -13.75 -0.44 0.79
CA GLN A 618 -13.42 -1.82 0.39
C GLN A 618 -14.49 -2.47 -0.51
N ASP A 619 -15.72 -1.96 -0.50
CA ASP A 619 -16.84 -2.51 -1.27
C ASP A 619 -17.07 -1.77 -2.61
N ILE A 620 -16.11 -0.92 -3.02
CA ILE A 620 -16.19 -0.19 -4.29
C ILE A 620 -15.98 -1.13 -5.49
N SER A 621 -16.84 -1.02 -6.50
CA SER A 621 -16.66 -1.70 -7.79
C SER A 621 -15.91 -0.80 -8.78
N ASN A 622 -15.53 -1.33 -9.95
CA ASN A 622 -14.76 -0.56 -10.91
C ASN A 622 -15.57 0.60 -11.50
N SER A 623 -16.85 0.38 -11.83
CA SER A 623 -17.73 1.46 -12.32
C SER A 623 -17.84 2.61 -11.32
N ARG A 624 -18.06 2.30 -10.03
CA ARG A 624 -18.12 3.29 -8.94
C ARG A 624 -16.79 3.99 -8.70
N LEU A 625 -15.67 3.28 -8.80
CA LEU A 625 -14.33 3.86 -8.67
C LEU A 625 -14.02 4.84 -9.81
N ASN A 626 -14.39 4.48 -11.04
CA ASN A 626 -14.25 5.36 -12.21
C ASN A 626 -15.14 6.60 -12.08
N PHE A 627 -16.39 6.42 -11.62
CA PHE A 627 -17.28 7.54 -11.34
C PHE A 627 -16.73 8.45 -10.24
N LEU A 628 -16.23 7.88 -9.14
CA LEU A 628 -15.56 8.63 -8.07
C LEU A 628 -14.41 9.46 -8.63
N ARG A 629 -13.52 8.87 -9.44
CA ARG A 629 -12.42 9.59 -10.08
C ARG A 629 -12.90 10.79 -10.88
N ARG A 630 -13.94 10.61 -11.71
CA ARG A 630 -14.53 11.71 -12.49
C ARG A 630 -15.13 12.80 -11.60
N ILE A 631 -15.78 12.46 -10.49
CA ILE A 631 -16.29 13.45 -9.52
C ILE A 631 -15.12 14.23 -8.91
N LEU A 632 -14.05 13.54 -8.48
CA LEU A 632 -12.87 14.15 -7.90
C LEU A 632 -12.21 15.13 -8.88
N ASP A 633 -12.08 14.75 -10.15
CA ASP A 633 -11.46 15.57 -11.18
C ASP A 633 -12.32 16.79 -11.54
N HIS A 634 -13.64 16.60 -11.63
CA HIS A 634 -14.60 17.69 -11.95
C HIS A 634 -14.59 18.80 -10.90
N GLY A 635 -14.52 18.44 -9.62
CA GLY A 635 -14.46 19.38 -8.50
C GLY A 635 -13.05 19.80 -8.08
N ARG A 636 -11.99 19.13 -8.58
CA ARG A 636 -10.65 19.12 -7.97
C ARG A 636 -10.73 18.81 -6.47
N ALA A 637 -11.61 17.87 -6.12
CA ALA A 637 -11.97 17.57 -4.76
C ALA A 637 -10.84 16.83 -4.04
N LYS A 638 -10.72 17.00 -2.73
CA LYS A 638 -9.95 16.10 -1.86
C LYS A 638 -10.77 14.86 -1.54
N LEU A 639 -10.10 13.70 -1.45
CA LEU A 639 -10.74 12.41 -1.12
C LEU A 639 -10.38 11.99 0.30
N LEU A 640 -11.38 11.64 1.10
CA LEU A 640 -11.22 10.79 2.28
C LEU A 640 -11.98 9.48 2.07
N ALA A 641 -11.26 8.40 1.77
CA ALA A 641 -11.79 7.05 1.74
C ALA A 641 -11.63 6.40 3.13
N VAL A 642 -12.64 5.71 3.62
CA VAL A 642 -12.61 4.97 4.88
C VAL A 642 -13.00 3.52 4.61
N GLY A 643 -12.19 2.56 5.07
CA GLY A 643 -12.45 1.15 4.80
C GLY A 643 -11.55 0.19 5.57
N ASP A 644 -11.78 -1.12 5.36
CA ASP A 644 -10.98 -2.20 5.91
C ASP A 644 -11.02 -3.45 5.01
N ASP A 645 -9.85 -3.88 4.54
CA ASP A 645 -9.67 -5.02 3.62
C ASP A 645 -10.19 -6.33 4.23
N TRP A 646 -10.10 -6.48 5.56
CA TRP A 646 -10.58 -7.68 6.27
C TRP A 646 -12.11 -7.79 6.33
N GLN A 647 -12.83 -6.73 5.94
CA GLN A 647 -14.30 -6.65 5.96
C GLN A 647 -14.95 -6.68 4.57
N SER A 648 -14.18 -6.87 3.49
CA SER A 648 -14.75 -6.98 2.15
C SER A 648 -15.62 -8.23 2.03
N ILE A 649 -16.95 -8.07 2.16
CA ILE A 649 -17.92 -9.16 2.02
C ILE A 649 -18.70 -9.10 0.69
N TYR A 650 -18.60 -8.00 -0.08
CA TYR A 650 -19.37 -7.79 -1.31
C TYR A 650 -18.65 -8.21 -2.61
N GLY A 651 -17.62 -9.07 -2.54
CA GLY A 651 -16.87 -9.53 -3.72
C GLY A 651 -17.73 -10.16 -4.81
N PHE A 652 -18.90 -10.69 -4.45
CA PHE A 652 -19.88 -11.26 -5.39
C PHE A 652 -20.64 -10.22 -6.24
N ASN A 653 -20.56 -8.92 -5.91
CA ASN A 653 -21.16 -7.80 -6.66
C ASN A 653 -20.12 -7.04 -7.51
N GLY A 654 -18.98 -7.67 -7.81
CA GLY A 654 -17.91 -7.03 -8.58
C GLY A 654 -17.07 -6.03 -7.78
N SER A 655 -17.13 -6.04 -6.43
CA SER A 655 -16.19 -5.23 -5.64
C SER A 655 -14.77 -5.76 -5.82
N ASN A 656 -13.84 -4.86 -6.10
CA ASN A 656 -12.44 -5.23 -6.28
C ASN A 656 -11.73 -5.05 -4.94
N VAL A 657 -11.51 -6.15 -4.22
CA VAL A 657 -10.81 -6.20 -2.92
C VAL A 657 -9.44 -5.52 -2.99
N SER A 658 -8.81 -5.49 -4.18
CA SER A 658 -7.52 -4.81 -4.37
C SER A 658 -7.62 -3.29 -4.37
N SER A 659 -8.81 -2.69 -4.42
CA SER A 659 -8.97 -1.22 -4.45
C SER A 659 -8.42 -0.55 -3.20
N THR A 660 -8.51 -1.22 -2.04
CA THR A 660 -7.99 -0.69 -0.78
C THR A 660 -6.52 -1.06 -0.59
N SER A 661 -6.11 -2.30 -0.87
CA SER A 661 -4.71 -2.73 -0.74
C SER A 661 -3.78 -2.08 -1.78
N GLU A 662 -4.32 -1.70 -2.94
CA GLU A 662 -3.61 -1.00 -4.01
C GLU A 662 -4.01 0.48 -4.12
N PHE A 663 -4.56 1.08 -3.07
CA PHE A 663 -5.01 2.47 -3.07
C PHE A 663 -3.93 3.46 -3.55
N SER A 664 -2.68 3.25 -3.15
CA SER A 664 -1.55 4.09 -3.60
C SER A 664 -1.22 3.94 -5.09
N LYS A 665 -1.60 2.83 -5.75
CA LYS A 665 -1.53 2.69 -7.20
C LYS A 665 -2.69 3.43 -7.88
N LEU A 666 -3.88 3.40 -7.26
CA LEU A 666 -5.06 4.11 -7.77
C LEU A 666 -4.94 5.62 -7.64
N PHE A 667 -4.34 6.09 -6.55
CA PHE A 667 -4.14 7.49 -6.23
C PHE A 667 -2.67 7.70 -5.85
N PRO A 668 -1.81 8.04 -6.83
CA PRO A 668 -0.44 8.42 -6.56
C PRO A 668 -0.40 9.55 -5.51
N THR A 669 0.61 9.52 -4.63
CA THR A 669 0.77 10.45 -3.48
C THR A 669 -0.30 10.33 -2.38
N ALA A 670 -1.12 9.28 -2.39
CA ALA A 670 -2.08 9.05 -1.32
C ALA A 670 -1.43 8.86 0.05
N LYS A 671 -2.09 9.39 1.08
CA LYS A 671 -1.72 9.20 2.48
C LYS A 671 -2.58 8.11 3.11
N ILE A 672 -1.94 7.05 3.59
CA ILE A 672 -2.61 5.96 4.31
C ILE A 672 -2.48 6.22 5.81
N LEU A 673 -3.62 6.20 6.51
CA LEU A 673 -3.72 6.34 7.95
C LEU A 673 -4.41 5.10 8.55
N THR A 674 -4.18 4.84 9.83
CA THR A 674 -4.75 3.67 10.51
C THR A 674 -5.28 4.02 11.89
N ILE A 675 -6.45 3.49 12.24
CA ILE A 675 -7.00 3.52 13.61
C ILE A 675 -6.86 2.11 14.21
N PRO A 676 -5.86 1.87 15.07
CA PRO A 676 -5.49 0.51 15.48
C PRO A 676 -6.38 -0.08 16.58
N ARG A 677 -7.19 0.73 17.27
CA ARG A 677 -8.00 0.30 18.42
C ARG A 677 -9.46 0.14 18.06
N SER A 678 -10.03 -1.02 18.38
CA SER A 678 -11.49 -1.21 18.40
C SER A 678 -12.06 -0.66 19.71
N HIS A 679 -13.22 -0.02 19.64
CA HIS A 679 -14.04 0.36 20.80
C HIS A 679 -15.23 -0.59 20.99
N ARG A 680 -15.36 -1.64 20.16
CA ARG A 680 -16.24 -2.78 20.40
C ARG A 680 -15.46 -3.82 21.21
N LEU A 681 -16.03 -4.25 22.34
CA LEU A 681 -15.58 -5.39 23.13
C LEU A 681 -15.74 -6.69 22.36
#